data_AF-A0A9N8WYE1-F1
#
_entry.id   AF-A0A9N8WYE1-F1
#
_cell.length_a   1.000
_cell.length_b   1.000
_cell.length_c   1.000
_cell.angle_alpha   90.00
_cell.angle_beta   90.00
_cell.angle_gamma   90.00
#
_symmetry.space_group_name_H-M   'P 1'
#
loop_
_entity.id
_entity.type
_entity.pdbx_description
1 polymer ?
#
loop_
_entity_poly.entity_id
_entity_poly.type
_entity_poly.pdbx_seq_one_letter_code
_entity_poly.pdbx_strand_id
1 'polypeptide(L)'
;MPRSKLNLPRGKPRGLRRDRDCRTCKVRGVKCDLNRPRCLPCVESGLECGGYPQRVVWAANPVATPVSRLSLPSPVEQPTEPRRGLSDEANIPSSAELRNPSSISVNDGNDFTQNSLAADQPHIVEHLLAFGHSLKVASLASGDNTNNFQTPSSDQGLRLIAQVDNFLQARIRRRRRSDSSPTSHPSTLAFSAAESILPQDVDNEDILVYHRLEALKSLSQALNTADPAAFLGIAVFAFFEVVMDGVFGEWDCHLRGARSLLDYHCQNSDEFQQLSNNFIGFEQIVAYFGWWDTIGAVVRKSTNRAVGDQEGLIFDDWHRNTLTKDFLDMVGCPNETFWLFVSLAKGNKTDNLSEMLTQAMAQLLKLGMDTTERGKCMDTYRCAAVIALLSWRIPETKETLPSEPSGTTLTFAVDRICQIIDSGRPKSTLYVHMATPAYLASMWASSPNHCKTLRNYWKNCQMGDIPRYLGAQLRCEETWRDMGLSLKVYNMRLALSLQYVSGFLQLATCILSPLPPDYKNAAAQWAFLSYKNPSLAVLPGHFNRSVFVPFTDSEVSDPSLAKDLDYINSTNFVAYDERFFDLLGPDAKIRKVHQLPFQTHEAPCYNPVTKDLFFIEWGPPGGDNGFHDWQYLLNTETHKLRKIKTDPPIHNVHGCAVYDGDYFVITDGSSNETASLNKITPELKKTTLLNNYFGLPFSGFNDMDVDDEGNFWITDDHYGFGAGVVKYTPPTLSTVYFVNKTTLRPRPFHTTNGQANGITFHKGQDRKCTIYISNTAASQPGPAPHKLNSFGPRKLTSFDVSYPGAITTNKKLLSVPIAFVYDGIKVSKNGWVFAGSGNGVDVIDPRSGEAVGVIRVGGGEFIAVNVAFVEKEMWIVGAGGIWQVTGFKETLARGF
;
A
#
# COMPACT_ATOMS: atom_id res chain seq x y z
N MET A 1 -28.89 -13.52 -62.00
CA MET A 1 -27.83 -14.53 -61.76
C MET A 1 -26.78 -13.96 -60.81
N PRO A 2 -26.66 -14.45 -59.57
CA PRO A 2 -25.44 -14.35 -58.78
C PRO A 2 -24.69 -15.68 -58.86
N ARG A 3 -23.38 -15.64 -59.16
CA ARG A 3 -22.53 -16.84 -59.13
C ARG A 3 -22.03 -17.11 -57.72
N SER A 4 -22.07 -18.39 -57.40
CA SER A 4 -21.75 -19.09 -56.17
C SER A 4 -20.27 -19.07 -55.78
N LYS A 5 -20.02 -19.21 -54.46
CA LYS A 5 -19.03 -20.18 -53.96
C LYS A 5 -19.60 -20.89 -52.73
N LEU A 6 -19.70 -22.22 -52.84
CA LEU A 6 -20.09 -23.18 -51.81
C LEU A 6 -18.88 -23.55 -50.92
N ASN A 7 -19.16 -23.60 -49.61
CA ASN A 7 -18.63 -24.46 -48.53
C ASN A 7 -17.17 -24.90 -48.50
N LEU A 8 -16.52 -24.68 -47.34
CA LEU A 8 -15.71 -25.68 -46.61
C LEU A 8 -15.68 -25.34 -45.08
N PRO A 9 -15.42 -26.32 -44.19
CA PRO A 9 -16.02 -26.46 -42.86
C PRO A 9 -15.17 -25.86 -41.72
N ARG A 10 -15.82 -25.25 -40.72
CA ARG A 10 -15.13 -24.82 -39.49
C ARG A 10 -14.92 -26.01 -38.55
N GLY A 11 -13.74 -26.61 -38.67
CA GLY A 11 -12.92 -27.26 -37.63
C GLY A 11 -13.58 -28.19 -36.60
N LYS A 12 -13.21 -29.48 -36.65
CA LYS A 12 -13.31 -30.39 -35.50
C LYS A 12 -12.47 -29.88 -34.31
N PRO A 13 -12.84 -30.22 -33.06
CA PRO A 13 -12.46 -29.48 -31.86
C PRO A 13 -11.22 -30.02 -31.14
N ARG A 14 -10.43 -29.12 -30.54
CA ARG A 14 -9.35 -29.45 -29.60
C ARG A 14 -9.93 -29.71 -28.20
N GLY A 15 -9.74 -30.92 -27.68
CA GLY A 15 -9.74 -31.22 -26.23
C GLY A 15 -11.10 -31.21 -25.52
N LEU A 16 -11.33 -32.21 -24.69
CA LEU A 16 -12.52 -32.38 -23.86
C LEU A 16 -12.57 -31.30 -22.76
N ARG A 17 -13.33 -30.23 -22.99
CA ARG A 17 -13.61 -29.19 -21.99
C ARG A 17 -15.09 -28.83 -22.05
N ARG A 18 -15.88 -29.47 -21.19
CA ARG A 18 -17.33 -29.24 -21.01
C ARG A 18 -17.64 -28.10 -20.02
N ASP A 19 -16.61 -27.42 -19.51
CA ASP A 19 -16.71 -26.30 -18.57
C ASP A 19 -17.32 -25.05 -19.21
N ARG A 20 -17.37 -24.99 -20.55
CA ARG A 20 -17.83 -23.83 -21.32
C ARG A 20 -19.19 -24.00 -21.98
N ASP A 21 -19.74 -25.21 -21.97
CA ASP A 21 -21.01 -25.54 -22.60
C ASP A 21 -22.16 -24.77 -21.93
N CYS A 22 -23.19 -24.41 -22.71
CA CYS A 22 -24.40 -23.84 -22.12
C CYS A 22 -25.07 -24.83 -21.16
N ARG A 23 -25.81 -24.33 -20.17
CA ARG A 23 -26.44 -25.16 -19.14
C ARG A 23 -27.35 -26.23 -19.75
N THR A 24 -28.14 -25.88 -20.77
CA THR A 24 -29.05 -26.81 -21.47
C THR A 24 -28.31 -27.95 -22.16
N CYS A 25 -27.22 -27.67 -22.90
CA CYS A 25 -26.42 -28.72 -23.55
C CYS A 25 -25.72 -29.62 -22.53
N LYS A 26 -25.20 -29.01 -21.45
CA LYS A 26 -24.50 -29.73 -20.38
C LYS A 26 -25.41 -30.73 -19.68
N VAL A 27 -26.64 -30.34 -19.35
CA VAL A 27 -27.66 -31.22 -18.74
C VAL A 27 -28.07 -32.34 -19.70
N ARG A 28 -28.24 -32.02 -20.98
CA ARG A 28 -28.61 -32.99 -22.03
C ARG A 28 -27.46 -33.94 -22.41
N GLY A 29 -26.24 -33.70 -21.91
CA GLY A 29 -25.06 -34.47 -22.30
C GLY A 29 -24.66 -34.33 -23.78
N VAL A 30 -25.20 -33.32 -24.48
CA VAL A 30 -24.92 -33.04 -25.88
C VAL A 30 -23.88 -31.94 -26.01
N LYS A 31 -23.10 -31.97 -27.09
CA LYS A 31 -22.02 -31.02 -27.30
C LYS A 31 -22.56 -29.63 -27.65
N CYS A 32 -22.17 -28.61 -26.90
CA CYS A 32 -22.50 -27.22 -27.21
C CYS A 32 -21.58 -26.68 -28.31
N ASP A 33 -22.13 -25.90 -29.24
CA ASP A 33 -21.38 -25.21 -30.28
C ASP A 33 -20.86 -23.83 -29.82
N LEU A 34 -21.21 -23.42 -28.60
CA LEU A 34 -20.81 -22.17 -27.93
C LEU A 34 -21.26 -20.88 -28.64
N ASN A 35 -22.21 -20.95 -29.56
CA ASN A 35 -22.75 -19.77 -30.23
C ASN A 35 -23.57 -18.91 -29.26
N ARG A 36 -23.27 -17.61 -29.20
CA ARG A 36 -23.96 -16.65 -28.32
C ARG A 36 -24.92 -15.79 -29.16
N PRO A 37 -26.10 -15.42 -28.62
CA PRO A 37 -26.59 -15.67 -27.26
C PRO A 37 -27.19 -17.07 -27.05
N ARG A 38 -27.50 -17.82 -28.11
CA ARG A 38 -28.10 -19.16 -28.05
C ARG A 38 -27.33 -20.15 -28.92
N CYS A 39 -27.12 -21.35 -28.39
CA CYS A 39 -26.40 -22.43 -29.05
C CYS A 39 -27.25 -23.06 -30.18
N LEU A 40 -26.69 -23.41 -31.36
CA LEU A 40 -27.49 -24.09 -32.41
C LEU A 40 -28.10 -25.41 -31.93
N PRO A 41 -27.38 -26.29 -31.19
CA PRO A 41 -27.97 -27.52 -30.66
C PRO A 41 -29.19 -27.32 -29.74
N CYS A 42 -29.33 -26.12 -29.15
CA CYS A 42 -30.47 -25.74 -28.33
C CYS A 42 -31.62 -25.30 -29.25
N VAL A 43 -31.32 -24.41 -30.20
CA VAL A 43 -32.27 -23.83 -31.16
C VAL A 43 -32.85 -24.91 -32.07
N GLU A 44 -32.02 -25.77 -32.64
CA GLU A 44 -32.45 -26.87 -33.53
C GLU A 44 -33.28 -27.92 -32.80
N SER A 45 -33.11 -28.04 -31.47
CA SER A 45 -33.91 -28.92 -30.63
C SER A 45 -35.19 -28.27 -30.12
N GLY A 46 -35.49 -27.01 -30.49
CA GLY A 46 -36.65 -26.26 -29.99
C GLY A 46 -36.61 -25.95 -28.50
N LEU A 47 -35.43 -26.03 -27.86
CA LEU A 47 -35.25 -25.83 -26.42
C LEU A 47 -34.61 -24.48 -26.11
N GLU A 48 -35.03 -23.87 -25.01
CA GLU A 48 -34.43 -22.64 -24.54
C GLU A 48 -32.99 -22.88 -24.05
N CYS A 49 -32.07 -22.02 -24.52
CA CYS A 49 -30.66 -22.09 -24.15
C CYS A 49 -30.47 -21.44 -22.78
N GLY A 50 -30.24 -22.22 -21.73
CA GLY A 50 -30.09 -21.80 -20.32
C GLY A 50 -28.80 -21.04 -20.02
N GLY A 51 -28.27 -20.31 -21.00
CA GLY A 51 -27.09 -19.48 -20.86
C GLY A 51 -25.78 -20.25 -20.67
N TYR A 52 -24.69 -19.50 -20.58
CA TYR A 52 -23.32 -20.01 -20.43
C TYR A 52 -22.82 -19.76 -18.99
N PRO A 53 -21.95 -20.62 -18.43
CA PRO A 53 -21.32 -20.37 -17.15
C PRO A 53 -20.65 -18.99 -17.13
N GLN A 54 -21.09 -18.11 -16.23
CA GLN A 54 -20.41 -16.84 -16.00
C GLN A 54 -19.21 -17.06 -15.08
N ARG A 55 -18.06 -16.51 -15.47
CA ARG A 55 -16.87 -16.49 -14.62
C ARG A 55 -16.66 -15.04 -14.22
N VAL A 56 -16.75 -14.75 -12.92
CA VAL A 56 -16.35 -13.44 -12.40
C VAL A 56 -14.85 -13.33 -12.59
N VAL A 57 -14.42 -12.47 -13.50
CA VAL A 57 -13.02 -12.13 -13.70
C VAL A 57 -12.83 -10.77 -13.05
N TRP A 58 -12.27 -10.78 -11.85
CA TRP A 58 -11.81 -9.57 -11.20
C TRP A 58 -10.71 -8.95 -12.07
N ALA A 59 -10.81 -7.65 -12.37
CA ALA A 59 -9.86 -6.93 -13.21
C ALA A 59 -8.47 -6.86 -12.51
N ALA A 60 -7.71 -7.94 -12.58
CA ALA A 60 -6.29 -7.95 -12.34
C ALA A 60 -5.61 -7.71 -13.70
N ASN A 61 -5.15 -6.48 -13.92
CA ASN A 61 -4.34 -5.98 -15.04
C ASN A 61 -4.92 -6.19 -16.47
N PRO A 62 -5.09 -5.12 -17.27
CA PRO A 62 -5.14 -5.28 -18.71
C PRO A 62 -3.73 -5.56 -19.26
N VAL A 63 -3.66 -6.59 -20.10
CA VAL A 63 -2.59 -7.01 -21.02
C VAL A 63 -1.57 -8.04 -20.50
N ALA A 64 -1.90 -9.32 -20.74
CA ALA A 64 -0.91 -10.33 -21.11
C ALA A 64 -1.53 -11.31 -22.13
N THR A 65 -0.97 -11.35 -23.33
CA THR A 65 -1.23 -12.36 -24.38
C THR A 65 -0.61 -13.72 -23.99
N PRO A 66 -1.15 -14.85 -24.49
CA PRO A 66 -0.96 -16.17 -23.87
C PRO A 66 0.27 -16.91 -24.39
N VAL A 67 1.07 -17.48 -23.47
CA VAL A 67 2.06 -18.52 -23.79
C VAL A 67 1.56 -19.88 -23.30
N SER A 68 1.73 -20.88 -24.17
CA SER A 68 1.22 -22.25 -24.10
C SER A 68 1.66 -23.06 -22.89
N ARG A 69 0.79 -24.00 -22.48
CA ARG A 69 0.98 -25.00 -21.41
C ARG A 69 2.19 -25.90 -21.65
N LEU A 70 2.94 -26.14 -20.58
CA LEU A 70 3.67 -27.39 -20.36
C LEU A 70 3.30 -27.94 -18.97
N SER A 71 2.98 -29.22 -18.97
CA SER A 71 2.49 -30.03 -17.85
C SER A 71 3.62 -30.41 -16.89
N LEU A 72 3.36 -30.39 -15.58
CA LEU A 72 4.20 -31.01 -14.55
C LEU A 72 3.49 -32.24 -13.95
N PRO A 73 4.23 -33.23 -13.41
CA PRO A 73 3.74 -34.59 -13.12
C PRO A 73 3.00 -34.69 -11.79
N SER A 74 2.03 -35.60 -11.72
CA SER A 74 1.29 -35.98 -10.51
C SER A 74 2.19 -36.64 -9.46
N PRO A 75 1.99 -36.39 -8.14
CA PRO A 75 2.62 -37.18 -7.09
C PRO A 75 1.89 -38.50 -6.88
N VAL A 76 2.71 -39.51 -6.62
CA VAL A 76 2.39 -40.92 -6.37
C VAL A 76 1.74 -41.08 -4.99
N GLU A 77 0.60 -41.77 -4.94
CA GLU A 77 0.02 -42.33 -3.70
C GLU A 77 0.79 -43.58 -3.28
N GLN A 78 1.13 -43.69 -1.99
CA GLN A 78 1.36 -44.97 -1.33
C GLN A 78 0.76 -44.99 0.09
N PRO A 79 0.37 -46.19 0.58
CA PRO A 79 -0.72 -46.38 1.54
C PRO A 79 -0.23 -46.76 2.94
N THR A 80 -1.03 -46.47 3.98
CA THR A 80 -0.91 -47.14 5.28
C THR A 80 -2.28 -47.41 5.89
N GLU A 81 -2.47 -48.69 6.21
CA GLU A 81 -3.64 -49.36 6.79
C GLU A 81 -3.68 -49.28 8.34
N PRO A 82 -4.75 -49.78 9.00
CA PRO A 82 -5.32 -49.24 10.24
C PRO A 82 -5.00 -50.05 11.52
N ARG A 83 -5.32 -49.51 12.71
CA ARG A 83 -5.89 -50.26 13.87
C ARG A 83 -6.22 -49.39 15.10
N ARG A 84 -7.45 -49.58 15.61
CA ARG A 84 -7.93 -49.83 17.01
C ARG A 84 -7.35 -48.96 18.15
N GLY A 85 -8.09 -48.42 19.12
CA GLY A 85 -9.45 -48.59 19.62
C GLY A 85 -9.48 -48.29 21.15
N LEU A 86 -10.68 -48.14 21.73
CA LEU A 86 -11.02 -48.02 23.18
C LEU A 86 -10.91 -46.60 23.78
N SER A 87 -11.81 -46.08 24.63
CA SER A 87 -13.11 -46.54 25.17
C SER A 87 -13.74 -45.41 26.02
N ASP A 88 -15.07 -45.26 25.91
CA ASP A 88 -16.13 -45.04 26.91
C ASP A 88 -16.18 -43.88 27.96
N GLU A 89 -17.46 -43.52 28.22
CA GLU A 89 -18.10 -42.88 29.39
C GLU A 89 -18.16 -41.33 29.45
N ALA A 90 -19.26 -40.64 29.76
CA ALA A 90 -20.66 -41.01 30.03
C ALA A 90 -21.58 -39.75 30.05
N ASN A 91 -22.88 -40.01 29.90
CA ASN A 91 -24.05 -39.36 30.52
C ASN A 91 -24.67 -38.04 29.98
N ILE A 92 -25.92 -38.24 29.54
CA ILE A 92 -27.03 -37.28 29.34
C ILE A 92 -27.85 -37.20 30.65
N PRO A 93 -28.44 -36.04 30.98
CA PRO A 93 -29.91 -35.96 31.06
C PRO A 93 -30.42 -34.64 30.40
N SER A 94 -31.26 -34.69 29.36
CA SER A 94 -32.74 -34.73 29.37
C SER A 94 -33.46 -33.47 29.87
N SER A 95 -34.37 -33.02 28.99
CA SER A 95 -35.68 -32.37 29.21
C SER A 95 -35.77 -30.87 29.58
N ALA A 96 -36.19 -30.11 28.55
CA ALA A 96 -37.53 -29.51 28.40
C ALA A 96 -37.93 -28.20 29.13
N GLU A 97 -38.53 -27.34 28.30
CA GLU A 97 -39.61 -26.37 28.56
C GLU A 97 -39.33 -24.89 28.92
N LEU A 98 -39.69 -24.05 27.92
CA LEU A 98 -40.48 -22.82 27.97
C LEU A 98 -40.26 -21.80 29.10
N ARG A 99 -40.03 -20.53 28.70
CA ARG A 99 -40.79 -19.39 29.26
C ARG A 99 -40.79 -18.14 28.37
N ASN A 100 -42.00 -17.58 28.28
CA ASN A 100 -42.44 -16.35 27.65
C ASN A 100 -41.86 -15.07 28.27
N PRO A 101 -41.99 -13.91 27.57
CA PRO A 101 -41.41 -12.63 27.95
C PRO A 101 -42.31 -11.84 28.91
N SER A 102 -41.73 -10.97 29.73
CA SER A 102 -42.48 -9.97 30.51
C SER A 102 -41.72 -8.66 30.61
N SER A 103 -42.37 -7.62 30.12
CA SER A 103 -42.10 -6.18 30.24
C SER A 103 -42.00 -5.70 31.69
N ILE A 104 -41.06 -4.81 32.01
CA ILE A 104 -41.15 -3.91 33.17
C ILE A 104 -40.71 -2.48 32.78
N SER A 105 -41.48 -1.55 33.30
CA SER A 105 -41.63 -0.12 33.05
C SER A 105 -40.57 0.79 33.71
N VAL A 106 -40.53 2.00 33.16
CA VAL A 106 -39.82 3.23 33.56
C VAL A 106 -40.10 3.65 35.01
N ASN A 107 -39.07 4.18 35.69
CA ASN A 107 -39.25 5.15 36.77
C ASN A 107 -38.17 6.25 36.67
N ASP A 108 -38.64 7.50 36.69
CA ASP A 108 -37.85 8.73 36.70
C ASP A 108 -37.17 8.95 38.06
N GLY A 109 -35.93 9.46 38.01
CA GLY A 109 -35.20 9.95 39.18
C GLY A 109 -33.94 10.70 38.76
N ASN A 110 -34.00 12.03 38.87
CA ASN A 110 -32.85 12.93 38.72
C ASN A 110 -31.73 12.57 39.71
N ASP A 111 -30.53 12.28 39.20
CA ASP A 111 -29.30 12.73 39.85
C ASP A 111 -28.21 13.02 38.82
N PHE A 112 -27.69 14.24 38.87
CA PHE A 112 -26.67 14.76 37.97
C PHE A 112 -25.33 14.59 38.66
N THR A 113 -24.44 13.74 38.13
CA THR A 113 -22.99 14.02 38.03
C THR A 113 -22.21 12.88 37.39
N GLN A 114 -21.22 13.28 36.58
CA GLN A 114 -20.04 12.54 36.10
C GLN A 114 -20.15 11.64 34.85
N ASN A 115 -19.60 12.19 33.75
CA ASN A 115 -18.79 11.55 32.71
C ASN A 115 -19.11 10.10 32.29
N SER A 116 -20.03 9.97 31.33
CA SER A 116 -19.98 8.91 30.32
C SER A 116 -20.49 9.48 28.99
N LEU A 117 -19.57 9.63 28.03
CA LEU A 117 -19.86 10.02 26.65
C LEU A 117 -19.81 8.73 25.80
N ALA A 118 -20.97 8.38 25.25
CA ALA A 118 -21.23 7.41 24.18
C ALA A 118 -20.95 5.91 24.46
N ALA A 119 -21.84 5.27 25.20
CA ALA A 119 -22.17 3.87 24.96
C ALA A 119 -23.28 3.83 23.89
N ASP A 120 -22.96 3.51 22.64
CA ASP A 120 -23.96 3.19 21.60
C ASP A 120 -23.30 2.29 20.53
N GLN A 121 -23.71 1.02 20.50
CA GLN A 121 -23.28 0.04 19.50
C GLN A 121 -23.75 0.47 18.10
N PRO A 122 -22.91 0.38 17.04
CA PRO A 122 -23.36 0.68 15.69
C PRO A 122 -24.29 -0.44 15.20
N HIS A 123 -25.53 -0.12 14.83
CA HIS A 123 -26.45 -1.08 14.19
C HIS A 123 -25.84 -1.80 12.97
N ILE A 124 -24.94 -1.15 12.23
CA ILE A 124 -24.19 -1.81 11.15
C ILE A 124 -23.29 -2.93 11.65
N VAL A 125 -22.61 -2.73 12.78
CA VAL A 125 -21.73 -3.75 13.34
C VAL A 125 -22.55 -4.92 13.87
N GLU A 126 -23.72 -4.67 14.45
CA GLU A 126 -24.67 -5.74 14.82
C GLU A 126 -25.12 -6.57 13.60
N HIS A 127 -25.44 -5.91 12.48
CA HIS A 127 -25.81 -6.60 11.24
C HIS A 127 -24.64 -7.39 10.63
N LEU A 128 -23.42 -6.84 10.67
CA LEU A 128 -22.19 -7.54 10.24
C LEU A 128 -21.92 -8.77 11.12
N LEU A 129 -22.12 -8.65 12.43
CA LEU A 129 -21.98 -9.76 13.39
C LEU A 129 -23.01 -10.86 13.12
N ALA A 130 -24.27 -10.49 12.95
CA ALA A 130 -25.36 -11.43 12.63
C ALA A 130 -25.08 -12.21 11.34
N PHE A 131 -24.60 -11.52 10.29
CA PHE A 131 -24.25 -12.16 9.02
C PHE A 131 -23.02 -13.07 9.12
N GLY A 132 -21.95 -12.63 9.80
CA GLY A 132 -20.79 -13.49 9.99
C GLY A 132 -21.11 -14.75 10.81
N HIS A 133 -22.00 -14.64 11.81
CA HIS A 133 -22.46 -15.79 12.58
C HIS A 133 -23.31 -16.76 11.73
N SER A 134 -24.24 -16.24 10.90
CA SER A 134 -25.07 -17.09 10.04
C SER A 134 -24.25 -17.84 8.98
N LEU A 135 -23.23 -17.20 8.40
CA LEU A 135 -22.25 -17.84 7.51
C LEU A 135 -21.49 -18.98 8.20
N LYS A 136 -21.06 -18.77 9.45
CA LYS A 136 -20.35 -19.77 10.25
C LYS A 136 -21.23 -20.99 10.56
N VAL A 137 -22.49 -20.76 10.93
CA VAL A 137 -23.48 -21.83 11.18
C VAL A 137 -23.77 -22.63 9.91
N ALA A 138 -23.97 -21.95 8.76
CA ALA A 138 -24.21 -22.60 7.48
C ALA A 138 -23.03 -23.50 7.04
N SER A 139 -21.79 -23.07 7.29
CA SER A 139 -20.59 -23.86 6.99
C SER A 139 -20.47 -25.11 7.87
N LEU A 140 -20.81 -25.01 9.17
CA LEU A 140 -20.76 -26.15 10.11
C LEU A 140 -21.86 -27.20 9.84
N ALA A 141 -23.05 -26.78 9.41
CA ALA A 141 -24.15 -27.69 9.08
C ALA A 141 -23.89 -28.53 7.81
N SER A 142 -22.93 -28.12 6.97
CA SER A 142 -22.62 -28.77 5.69
C SER A 142 -21.67 -29.98 5.82
N GLY A 143 -21.17 -30.27 7.02
CA GLY A 143 -20.26 -31.38 7.29
C GLY A 143 -20.90 -32.78 7.24
N ASP A 144 -22.23 -32.89 7.21
CA ASP A 144 -22.92 -34.16 7.49
C ASP A 144 -24.05 -34.55 6.53
N ASN A 145 -24.29 -33.86 5.40
CA ASN A 145 -25.29 -34.33 4.43
C ASN A 145 -24.99 -33.94 2.98
N THR A 146 -24.81 -34.96 2.14
CA THR A 146 -24.85 -34.86 0.68
C THR A 146 -26.30 -34.79 0.19
N ASN A 147 -26.74 -33.66 -0.38
CA ASN A 147 -27.47 -33.55 -1.66
C ASN A 147 -28.18 -32.19 -1.86
N ASN A 148 -27.94 -31.61 -3.05
CA ASN A 148 -28.75 -30.62 -3.78
C ASN A 148 -29.10 -29.27 -3.11
N PHE A 149 -28.18 -28.29 -3.19
CA PHE A 149 -28.34 -26.95 -3.80
C PHE A 149 -26.96 -26.26 -3.70
N GLN A 150 -26.46 -25.67 -4.80
CA GLN A 150 -25.10 -25.10 -4.84
C GLN A 150 -25.01 -23.77 -4.09
N THR A 151 -24.49 -23.79 -2.85
CA THR A 151 -23.46 -22.85 -2.35
C THR A 151 -23.00 -23.24 -0.95
N PRO A 152 -21.93 -24.05 -0.80
CA PRO A 152 -21.25 -24.24 0.48
C PRO A 152 -20.26 -23.08 0.73
N SER A 153 -20.27 -22.48 1.93
CA SER A 153 -19.14 -21.65 2.36
C SER A 153 -17.91 -22.54 2.48
N SER A 154 -16.90 -22.24 1.67
CA SER A 154 -15.66 -23.00 1.55
C SER A 154 -14.78 -22.79 2.79
N ASP A 155 -13.75 -23.63 3.00
CA ASP A 155 -12.69 -23.40 4.02
C ASP A 155 -12.12 -21.96 3.95
N GLN A 156 -12.20 -21.31 2.79
CA GLN A 156 -11.79 -19.93 2.56
C GLN A 156 -12.76 -18.91 3.17
N GLY A 157 -14.07 -19.16 3.14
CA GLY A 157 -15.08 -18.29 3.74
C GLY A 157 -14.98 -18.25 5.26
N LEU A 158 -14.76 -19.39 5.91
CA LEU A 158 -14.50 -19.47 7.35
C LEU A 158 -13.21 -18.73 7.74
N ARG A 159 -12.14 -18.88 6.94
CA ARG A 159 -10.90 -18.12 7.14
C ARG A 159 -11.13 -16.62 7.03
N LEU A 160 -11.88 -16.15 6.02
CA LEU A 160 -12.22 -14.74 5.88
C LEU A 160 -12.95 -14.19 7.11
N ILE A 161 -13.96 -14.91 7.60
CA ILE A 161 -14.72 -14.50 8.80
C ILE A 161 -13.78 -14.37 10.01
N ALA A 162 -12.88 -15.33 10.22
CA ALA A 162 -11.90 -15.28 11.30
C ALA A 162 -10.90 -14.11 11.16
N GLN A 163 -10.41 -13.83 9.94
CA GLN A 163 -9.46 -12.74 9.73
C GLN A 163 -10.11 -11.35 9.83
N VAL A 164 -11.37 -11.24 9.40
CA VAL A 164 -12.19 -10.04 9.63
C VAL A 164 -12.40 -9.83 11.14
N ASP A 165 -12.72 -10.86 11.92
CA ASP A 165 -12.83 -10.78 13.39
C ASP A 165 -11.53 -10.25 14.00
N ASN A 166 -10.39 -10.84 13.63
CA ASN A 166 -9.08 -10.40 14.11
C ASN A 166 -8.78 -8.94 13.77
N PHE A 167 -9.09 -8.50 12.55
CA PHE A 167 -8.94 -7.11 12.13
C PHE A 167 -9.80 -6.15 12.96
N LEU A 168 -11.07 -6.48 13.20
CA LEU A 168 -11.97 -5.68 14.04
C LEU A 168 -11.45 -5.61 15.47
N GLN A 169 -11.05 -6.74 16.05
CA GLN A 169 -10.51 -6.82 17.42
C GLN A 169 -9.22 -6.00 17.58
N ALA A 170 -8.27 -6.12 16.64
CA ALA A 170 -7.02 -5.37 16.67
C ALA A 170 -7.27 -3.86 16.64
N ARG A 171 -8.25 -3.41 15.83
CA ARG A 171 -8.59 -2.00 15.70
C ARG A 171 -9.28 -1.42 16.94
N ILE A 172 -10.11 -2.21 17.62
CA ILE A 172 -10.77 -1.82 18.88
C ILE A 172 -9.75 -1.75 20.04
N ARG A 173 -8.84 -2.73 20.15
CA ARG A 173 -7.86 -2.82 21.26
C ARG A 173 -6.87 -1.65 21.29
N ARG A 174 -6.47 -1.12 20.12
CA ARG A 174 -5.55 0.02 20.00
C ARG A 174 -6.00 1.27 20.79
N ARG A 175 -7.31 1.45 21.01
CA ARG A 175 -7.86 2.68 21.60
C ARG A 175 -8.17 2.60 23.10
N ARG A 176 -8.40 1.42 23.69
CA ARG A 176 -8.61 1.29 25.16
C ARG A 176 -7.41 1.74 26.01
N ARG A 177 -6.21 1.89 25.41
CA ARG A 177 -5.02 2.44 26.09
C ARG A 177 -4.87 3.96 25.99
N SER A 178 -5.58 4.65 25.08
CA SER A 178 -5.50 6.12 24.98
C SER A 178 -6.39 6.85 26.00
N ASP A 179 -7.41 6.19 26.56
CA ASP A 179 -8.24 6.72 27.65
C ASP A 179 -7.86 6.06 28.99
N SER A 180 -7.24 6.82 29.88
CA SER A 180 -6.71 6.36 31.17
C SER A 180 -7.78 6.21 32.27
N SER A 181 -8.91 5.55 32.02
CA SER A 181 -9.93 5.28 33.05
C SER A 181 -10.30 3.79 33.14
N PRO A 182 -10.29 3.13 34.32
CA PRO A 182 -10.41 1.67 34.42
C PRO A 182 -11.86 1.15 34.44
N THR A 183 -12.85 1.94 34.06
CA THR A 183 -14.27 1.58 34.24
C THR A 183 -15.06 1.72 32.95
N SER A 184 -14.98 0.71 32.07
CA SER A 184 -16.02 0.47 31.07
C SER A 184 -16.16 -1.03 30.77
N HIS A 185 -17.42 -1.48 30.74
CA HIS A 185 -17.82 -2.86 30.49
C HIS A 185 -17.35 -3.37 29.10
N PRO A 186 -17.16 -4.69 28.92
CA PRO A 186 -16.70 -5.24 27.64
C PRO A 186 -17.70 -4.98 26.52
N SER A 187 -17.31 -4.21 25.50
CA SER A 187 -17.99 -4.12 24.21
C SER A 187 -17.86 -5.44 23.44
N THR A 188 -18.94 -6.20 23.36
CA THR A 188 -19.03 -7.53 22.73
C THR A 188 -19.08 -7.42 21.21
N LEU A 189 -17.93 -7.17 20.56
CA LEU A 189 -17.80 -7.09 19.09
C LEU A 189 -16.99 -8.26 18.50
N ALA A 190 -16.97 -9.42 19.17
CA ALA A 190 -16.22 -10.58 18.73
C ALA A 190 -17.13 -11.62 18.07
N PHE A 191 -16.71 -12.14 16.91
CA PHE A 191 -17.34 -13.30 16.27
C PHE A 191 -16.98 -14.63 16.98
N SER A 192 -16.09 -14.59 17.98
CA SER A 192 -15.66 -15.73 18.79
C SER A 192 -15.43 -15.37 20.26
N ALA A 193 -15.79 -16.28 21.17
CA ALA A 193 -15.49 -16.17 22.61
C ALA A 193 -14.13 -16.82 22.92
N ALA A 194 -13.05 -16.36 22.28
CA ALA A 194 -11.72 -16.95 22.45
C ALA A 194 -10.85 -16.20 23.49
N GLU A 195 -10.09 -16.98 24.25
CA GLU A 195 -9.29 -16.60 25.43
C GLU A 195 -8.28 -15.46 25.23
N SER A 196 -7.93 -14.83 26.35
CA SER A 196 -6.96 -13.75 26.50
C SER A 196 -5.59 -14.11 25.92
N ILE A 197 -5.20 -13.41 24.85
CA ILE A 197 -3.82 -13.39 24.35
C ILE A 197 -2.95 -12.54 25.30
N LEU A 198 -1.76 -13.03 25.62
CA LEU A 198 -0.83 -12.50 26.63
C LEU A 198 -0.48 -10.99 26.46
N PRO A 199 -0.16 -10.26 27.56
CA PRO A 199 -0.05 -8.79 27.56
C PRO A 199 1.22 -8.17 26.92
N GLN A 200 1.98 -8.90 26.08
CA GLN A 200 3.29 -8.45 25.59
C GLN A 200 3.36 -7.95 24.13
N ASP A 201 2.30 -8.03 23.34
CA ASP A 201 2.38 -7.76 21.89
C ASP A 201 1.55 -6.54 21.39
N VAL A 202 1.11 -5.61 22.22
CA VAL A 202 -0.02 -4.72 21.85
C VAL A 202 0.38 -3.31 21.32
N ASP A 203 1.66 -3.00 21.13
CA ASP A 203 2.11 -1.66 20.68
C ASP A 203 2.56 -1.58 19.20
N ASN A 204 2.31 -2.61 18.39
CA ASN A 204 2.75 -2.66 16.99
C ASN A 204 1.68 -2.18 16.00
N GLU A 205 1.92 -1.06 15.29
CA GLU A 205 1.20 -0.74 14.04
C GLU A 205 1.25 -1.93 13.05
N ASP A 206 2.35 -2.70 13.09
CA ASP A 206 2.56 -3.91 12.31
C ASP A 206 1.46 -4.96 12.52
N ILE A 207 0.79 -5.02 13.68
CA ILE A 207 -0.26 -6.00 13.96
C ILE A 207 -1.60 -5.61 13.34
N LEU A 208 -1.97 -4.32 13.41
CA LEU A 208 -3.17 -3.84 12.72
C LEU A 208 -2.99 -3.96 11.19
N VAL A 209 -1.80 -3.61 10.70
CA VAL A 209 -1.45 -3.78 9.28
C VAL A 209 -1.46 -5.26 8.90
N TYR A 210 -0.90 -6.14 9.72
CA TYR A 210 -0.92 -7.59 9.52
C TYR A 210 -2.34 -8.15 9.42
N HIS A 211 -3.21 -7.85 10.40
CA HIS A 211 -4.60 -8.32 10.38
C HIS A 211 -5.40 -7.72 9.21
N ARG A 212 -5.15 -6.46 8.84
CA ARG A 212 -5.73 -5.85 7.63
C ARG A 212 -5.31 -6.60 6.36
N LEU A 213 -4.02 -6.91 6.22
CA LEU A 213 -3.48 -7.63 5.06
C LEU A 213 -4.00 -9.06 4.98
N GLU A 214 -4.08 -9.78 6.10
CA GLU A 214 -4.58 -11.16 6.11
C GLU A 214 -6.09 -11.21 5.84
N ALA A 215 -6.85 -10.21 6.30
CA ALA A 215 -8.27 -10.04 5.94
C ALA A 215 -8.44 -9.73 4.45
N LEU A 216 -7.64 -8.83 3.87
CA LEU A 216 -7.67 -8.52 2.43
C LEU A 216 -7.28 -9.71 1.55
N LYS A 217 -6.26 -10.47 1.96
CA LYS A 217 -5.85 -11.70 1.29
C LYS A 217 -6.95 -12.76 1.33
N SER A 218 -7.57 -12.96 2.49
CA SER A 218 -8.70 -13.88 2.65
C SER A 218 -9.91 -13.41 1.84
N LEU A 219 -10.13 -12.10 1.73
CA LEU A 219 -11.19 -11.53 0.91
C LEU A 219 -10.92 -11.81 -0.57
N SER A 220 -9.70 -11.59 -1.04
CA SER A 220 -9.30 -11.92 -2.40
C SER A 220 -9.52 -13.40 -2.73
N GLN A 221 -9.21 -14.31 -1.79
CA GLN A 221 -9.48 -15.74 -1.95
C GLN A 221 -10.97 -16.05 -2.04
N ALA A 222 -11.78 -15.52 -1.13
CA ALA A 222 -13.25 -15.68 -1.16
C ALA A 222 -13.86 -15.10 -2.44
N LEU A 223 -13.35 -13.96 -2.95
CA LEU A 223 -13.79 -13.38 -4.21
C LEU A 223 -13.45 -14.28 -5.41
N ASN A 224 -12.31 -14.98 -5.40
CA ASN A 224 -11.92 -15.90 -6.49
C ASN A 224 -12.83 -17.13 -6.60
N THR A 225 -13.43 -17.54 -5.48
CA THR A 225 -14.40 -18.64 -5.42
C THR A 225 -15.85 -18.17 -5.45
N ALA A 226 -16.08 -16.85 -5.48
CA ALA A 226 -17.38 -16.23 -5.30
C ALA A 226 -18.11 -16.80 -4.06
N ASP A 227 -17.39 -16.85 -2.93
CA ASP A 227 -17.93 -17.28 -1.65
C ASP A 227 -18.79 -16.15 -1.05
N PRO A 228 -20.02 -16.42 -0.55
CA PRO A 228 -20.87 -15.42 0.08
C PRO A 228 -20.21 -14.68 1.26
N ALA A 229 -19.22 -15.27 1.92
CA ALA A 229 -18.45 -14.59 2.96
C ALA A 229 -17.74 -13.31 2.45
N ALA A 230 -17.47 -13.21 1.14
CA ALA A 230 -16.88 -12.01 0.56
C ALA A 230 -17.77 -10.77 0.71
N PHE A 231 -19.11 -10.91 0.79
CA PHE A 231 -20.00 -9.78 1.09
C PHE A 231 -19.71 -9.16 2.47
N LEU A 232 -19.38 -9.99 3.47
CA LEU A 232 -18.99 -9.53 4.80
C LEU A 232 -17.69 -8.71 4.73
N GLY A 233 -16.67 -9.24 4.05
CA GLY A 233 -15.39 -8.56 3.87
C GLY A 233 -15.55 -7.22 3.15
N ILE A 234 -16.30 -7.18 2.05
CA ILE A 234 -16.58 -5.93 1.31
C ILE A 234 -17.28 -4.91 2.21
N ALA A 235 -18.32 -5.32 2.95
CA ALA A 235 -19.06 -4.41 3.83
C ALA A 235 -18.20 -3.86 4.98
N VAL A 236 -17.33 -4.68 5.56
CA VAL A 236 -16.36 -4.25 6.58
C VAL A 236 -15.38 -3.23 6.00
N PHE A 237 -14.72 -3.52 4.87
CA PHE A 237 -13.78 -2.57 4.28
C PHE A 237 -14.46 -1.28 3.81
N ALA A 238 -15.64 -1.36 3.19
CA ALA A 238 -16.42 -0.18 2.81
C ALA A 238 -16.78 0.70 4.01
N PHE A 239 -17.12 0.10 5.16
CA PHE A 239 -17.36 0.85 6.39
C PHE A 239 -16.07 1.49 6.93
N PHE A 240 -14.99 0.71 7.13
CA PHE A 240 -13.77 1.25 7.75
C PHE A 240 -13.00 2.21 6.84
N GLU A 241 -12.85 1.89 5.57
CA GLU A 241 -12.03 2.68 4.66
C GLU A 241 -12.72 3.96 4.21
N VAL A 242 -14.07 4.04 4.25
CA VAL A 242 -14.80 5.24 3.81
C VAL A 242 -15.51 5.97 4.95
N VAL A 243 -16.20 5.26 5.84
CA VAL A 243 -16.95 5.88 6.95
C VAL A 243 -16.00 6.34 8.06
N MET A 244 -14.91 5.61 8.32
CA MET A 244 -13.95 5.99 9.36
C MET A 244 -12.82 6.86 8.80
N ASP A 245 -12.10 6.34 7.80
CA ASP A 245 -10.78 6.85 7.44
C ASP A 245 -10.75 7.65 6.12
N GLY A 246 -11.69 7.42 5.20
CA GLY A 246 -11.60 7.89 3.82
C GLY A 246 -12.48 9.08 3.45
N VAL A 247 -12.53 9.35 2.14
CA VAL A 247 -13.29 10.45 1.55
C VAL A 247 -14.77 10.07 1.48
N PHE A 248 -15.61 10.86 2.15
CA PHE A 248 -17.06 10.64 2.16
C PHE A 248 -17.64 10.67 0.74
N GLY A 249 -18.30 9.59 0.32
CA GLY A 249 -18.86 9.45 -1.04
C GLY A 249 -18.14 8.44 -1.94
N GLU A 250 -16.94 7.98 -1.57
CA GLU A 250 -16.08 7.13 -2.42
C GLU A 250 -16.28 5.61 -2.21
N TRP A 251 -17.53 5.17 -2.00
CA TRP A 251 -17.85 3.74 -1.83
C TRP A 251 -17.80 2.91 -3.14
N ASP A 252 -17.76 3.57 -4.30
CA ASP A 252 -17.88 2.94 -5.63
C ASP A 252 -16.89 1.80 -5.85
N CYS A 253 -15.64 1.97 -5.39
CA CYS A 253 -14.58 0.96 -5.51
C CYS A 253 -14.90 -0.37 -4.81
N HIS A 254 -15.63 -0.34 -3.69
CA HIS A 254 -16.08 -1.54 -2.97
C HIS A 254 -17.38 -2.08 -3.56
N LEU A 255 -18.31 -1.18 -3.88
CA LEU A 255 -19.67 -1.53 -4.28
C LEU A 255 -19.77 -2.20 -5.65
N ARG A 256 -18.89 -1.84 -6.61
CA ARG A 256 -18.83 -2.56 -7.90
C ARG A 256 -18.46 -4.02 -7.73
N GLY A 257 -17.61 -4.34 -6.75
CA GLY A 257 -17.28 -5.71 -6.44
C GLY A 257 -18.43 -6.45 -5.77
N ALA A 258 -19.12 -5.82 -4.82
CA ALA A 258 -20.34 -6.39 -4.24
C ALA A 258 -21.40 -6.66 -5.31
N ARG A 259 -21.60 -5.73 -6.25
CA ARG A 259 -22.56 -5.91 -7.35
C ARG A 259 -22.19 -7.09 -8.25
N SER A 260 -20.92 -7.18 -8.65
CA SER A 260 -20.44 -8.27 -9.51
C SER A 260 -20.59 -9.63 -8.83
N LEU A 261 -20.38 -9.69 -7.50
CA LEU A 261 -20.59 -10.89 -6.71
C LEU A 261 -22.09 -11.23 -6.58
N LEU A 262 -22.93 -10.22 -6.41
CA LEU A 262 -24.39 -10.39 -6.35
C LEU A 262 -24.95 -10.95 -7.65
N ASP A 263 -24.53 -10.40 -8.80
CA ASP A 263 -24.93 -10.89 -10.14
C ASP A 263 -24.54 -12.35 -10.40
N TYR A 264 -23.51 -12.83 -9.71
CA TYR A 264 -23.10 -14.23 -9.77
C TYR A 264 -24.06 -15.15 -8.99
N HIS A 265 -24.59 -14.70 -7.85
CA HIS A 265 -25.46 -15.51 -6.99
C HIS A 265 -26.95 -15.35 -7.29
N CYS A 266 -27.39 -14.16 -7.69
CA CYS A 266 -28.78 -13.86 -7.99
C CYS A 266 -28.88 -12.79 -9.08
N GLN A 267 -29.78 -12.99 -10.05
CA GLN A 267 -30.00 -12.06 -11.17
C GLN A 267 -31.36 -11.35 -11.09
N ASN A 268 -32.23 -11.78 -10.17
CA ASN A 268 -33.56 -11.25 -9.99
C ASN A 268 -33.98 -11.31 -8.50
N SER A 269 -35.10 -10.65 -8.19
CA SER A 269 -35.61 -10.52 -6.82
C SER A 269 -35.96 -11.86 -6.17
N ASP A 270 -36.40 -12.86 -6.94
CA ASP A 270 -36.79 -14.17 -6.40
C ASP A 270 -35.57 -14.99 -5.99
N GLU A 271 -34.53 -15.02 -6.84
CA GLU A 271 -33.23 -15.62 -6.53
C GLU A 271 -32.56 -14.92 -5.35
N PHE A 272 -32.68 -13.60 -5.27
CA PHE A 272 -32.19 -12.83 -4.13
C PHE A 272 -32.90 -13.23 -2.83
N GLN A 273 -34.24 -13.34 -2.84
CA GLN A 273 -34.98 -13.75 -1.65
C GLN A 273 -34.60 -15.16 -1.18
N GLN A 274 -34.39 -16.08 -2.13
CA GLN A 274 -33.91 -17.43 -1.82
C GLN A 274 -32.53 -17.41 -1.16
N LEU A 275 -31.61 -16.57 -1.65
CA LEU A 275 -30.27 -16.41 -1.07
C LEU A 275 -30.34 -15.77 0.32
N SER A 276 -31.17 -14.74 0.49
CA SER A 276 -31.41 -14.06 1.77
C SER A 276 -31.92 -14.99 2.86
N ASN A 277 -32.81 -15.92 2.51
CA ASN A 277 -33.34 -16.91 3.45
C ASN A 277 -32.26 -17.87 3.98
N ASN A 278 -31.14 -18.03 3.26
CA ASN A 278 -30.03 -18.90 3.68
C ASN A 278 -29.09 -18.22 4.70
N PHE A 279 -29.08 -16.88 4.76
CA PHE A 279 -28.14 -16.14 5.59
C PHE A 279 -28.81 -14.97 6.31
N ILE A 280 -29.03 -15.13 7.62
CA ILE A 280 -29.52 -14.05 8.50
C ILE A 280 -28.55 -12.86 8.39
N GLY A 281 -29.07 -11.65 8.19
CA GLY A 281 -28.27 -10.43 8.08
C GLY A 281 -27.87 -10.04 6.65
N PHE A 282 -28.10 -10.91 5.66
CA PHE A 282 -27.69 -10.64 4.27
C PHE A 282 -28.46 -9.48 3.63
N GLU A 283 -29.78 -9.44 3.80
CA GLU A 283 -30.62 -8.33 3.30
C GLU A 283 -30.17 -7.00 3.88
N GLN A 284 -29.81 -6.97 5.17
CA GLN A 284 -29.34 -5.76 5.85
C GLN A 284 -28.01 -5.27 5.28
N ILE A 285 -27.10 -6.16 4.88
CA ILE A 285 -25.84 -5.79 4.20
C ILE A 285 -26.11 -5.21 2.82
N VAL A 286 -27.01 -5.83 2.05
CA VAL A 286 -27.39 -5.32 0.73
C VAL A 286 -28.13 -3.98 0.84
N ALA A 287 -28.92 -3.78 1.89
CA ALA A 287 -29.52 -2.48 2.21
C ALA A 287 -28.46 -1.40 2.45
N TYR A 288 -27.37 -1.71 3.18
CA TYR A 288 -26.24 -0.78 3.31
C TYR A 288 -25.54 -0.50 1.99
N PHE A 289 -25.37 -1.50 1.11
CA PHE A 289 -24.81 -1.27 -0.23
C PHE A 289 -25.70 -0.35 -1.07
N GLY A 290 -27.01 -0.56 -1.07
CA GLY A 290 -27.97 0.30 -1.75
C GLY A 290 -28.00 1.72 -1.18
N TRP A 291 -27.88 1.85 0.14
CA TRP A 291 -27.74 3.15 0.81
C TRP A 291 -26.46 3.88 0.39
N TRP A 292 -25.29 3.23 0.50
CA TRP A 292 -24.00 3.84 0.15
C TRP A 292 -23.87 4.16 -1.35
N ASP A 293 -24.42 3.32 -2.22
CA ASP A 293 -24.48 3.58 -3.66
C ASP A 293 -25.28 4.86 -3.95
N THR A 294 -26.47 4.99 -3.36
CA THR A 294 -27.35 6.14 -3.54
C THR A 294 -26.73 7.42 -2.99
N ILE A 295 -26.26 7.40 -1.74
CA ILE A 295 -25.64 8.56 -1.11
C ILE A 295 -24.34 8.96 -1.82
N GLY A 296 -23.49 7.99 -2.17
CA GLY A 296 -22.25 8.23 -2.90
C GLY A 296 -22.50 8.90 -4.25
N ALA A 297 -23.47 8.41 -5.01
CA ALA A 297 -23.85 8.99 -6.30
C ALA A 297 -24.36 10.44 -6.14
N VAL A 298 -25.21 10.71 -5.16
CA VAL A 298 -25.69 12.07 -4.86
C VAL A 298 -24.53 12.99 -4.48
N VAL A 299 -23.66 12.56 -3.57
CA VAL A 299 -22.49 13.35 -3.14
C VAL A 299 -21.57 13.69 -4.31
N ARG A 300 -21.25 12.73 -5.18
CA ARG A 300 -20.40 12.94 -6.36
C ARG A 300 -21.02 13.93 -7.35
N LYS A 301 -22.32 13.79 -7.62
CA LYS A 301 -23.07 14.71 -8.52
C LYS A 301 -23.17 16.12 -7.95
N SER A 302 -23.41 16.27 -6.66
CA SER A 302 -23.59 17.58 -6.01
C SER A 302 -22.27 18.32 -5.74
N THR A 303 -21.11 17.67 -5.88
CA THR A 303 -19.78 18.25 -5.61
C THR A 303 -18.85 18.31 -6.83
N ASN A 304 -19.36 18.01 -8.03
CA ASN A 304 -18.61 18.01 -9.30
C ASN A 304 -17.38 17.08 -9.32
N ARG A 305 -17.50 15.88 -8.72
CA ARG A 305 -16.42 14.88 -8.65
C ARG A 305 -16.67 13.63 -9.49
N ALA A 306 -17.55 13.70 -10.47
CA ALA A 306 -17.76 12.59 -11.39
C ALA A 306 -16.53 12.41 -12.30
N VAL A 307 -15.84 11.29 -12.17
CA VAL A 307 -14.88 10.79 -13.17
C VAL A 307 -15.70 10.17 -14.31
N GLY A 308 -15.34 10.43 -15.57
CA GLY A 308 -16.18 10.25 -16.76
C GLY A 308 -16.84 8.88 -17.04
N ASP A 309 -16.51 7.84 -16.26
CA ASP A 309 -17.10 6.49 -16.36
C ASP A 309 -17.90 6.05 -15.10
N GLN A 310 -18.02 6.90 -14.07
CA GLN A 310 -18.69 6.61 -12.79
C GLN A 310 -20.11 7.22 -12.67
N GLU A 311 -20.75 7.57 -13.79
CA GLU A 311 -22.09 8.14 -13.78
C GLU A 311 -23.16 7.05 -13.58
N GLY A 312 -23.91 7.15 -12.48
CA GLY A 312 -25.11 6.35 -12.22
C GLY A 312 -25.10 5.58 -10.90
N LEU A 313 -26.15 4.78 -10.70
CA LEU A 313 -26.29 3.85 -9.58
C LEU A 313 -25.73 2.49 -9.98
N ILE A 314 -25.01 1.84 -9.07
CA ILE A 314 -24.39 0.51 -9.26
C ILE A 314 -25.44 -0.61 -9.10
N PHE A 315 -26.35 -0.46 -8.14
CA PHE A 315 -27.40 -1.44 -7.86
C PHE A 315 -28.72 -1.04 -8.50
N ASP A 316 -29.54 -2.03 -8.88
CA ASP A 316 -30.90 -1.79 -9.38
C ASP A 316 -31.89 -1.40 -8.26
N ASP A 317 -33.09 -0.98 -8.63
CA ASP A 317 -34.14 -0.60 -7.66
C ASP A 317 -34.62 -1.76 -6.81
N TRP A 318 -34.70 -2.96 -7.38
CA TRP A 318 -35.16 -4.12 -6.62
C TRP A 318 -34.18 -4.48 -5.49
N HIS A 319 -32.89 -4.17 -5.62
CA HIS A 319 -31.95 -4.25 -4.50
C HIS A 319 -32.25 -3.18 -3.44
N ARG A 320 -32.72 -2.00 -3.83
CA ARG A 320 -33.08 -0.92 -2.90
C ARG A 320 -34.36 -1.17 -2.14
N ASN A 321 -35.22 -2.04 -2.66
CA ASN A 321 -36.41 -2.48 -1.93
C ASN A 321 -36.05 -3.22 -0.62
N THR A 322 -34.79 -3.64 -0.45
CA THR A 322 -34.27 -4.17 0.82
C THR A 322 -34.09 -3.11 1.91
N LEU A 323 -34.06 -1.82 1.55
CA LEU A 323 -34.07 -0.72 2.52
C LEU A 323 -35.48 -0.58 3.09
N THR A 324 -35.78 -1.41 4.10
CA THR A 324 -37.07 -1.43 4.78
C THR A 324 -37.35 -0.09 5.46
N LYS A 325 -38.61 0.13 5.82
CA LYS A 325 -39.01 1.27 6.65
C LYS A 325 -38.18 1.34 7.93
N ASP A 326 -37.89 0.22 8.56
CA ASP A 326 -37.09 0.15 9.78
C ASP A 326 -35.65 0.62 9.56
N PHE A 327 -35.04 0.29 8.41
CA PHE A 327 -33.71 0.80 8.05
C PHE A 327 -33.72 2.32 7.90
N LEU A 328 -34.70 2.84 7.15
CA LEU A 328 -34.84 4.27 6.87
C LEU A 328 -35.14 5.07 8.15
N ASP A 329 -35.97 4.50 9.03
CA ASP A 329 -36.27 5.02 10.36
C ASP A 329 -35.04 5.03 11.28
N MET A 330 -34.17 4.02 11.16
CA MET A 330 -32.91 3.91 11.91
C MET A 330 -31.89 4.98 11.46
N VAL A 331 -31.75 5.23 10.16
CA VAL A 331 -30.87 6.30 9.66
C VAL A 331 -31.52 7.69 9.70
N GLY A 332 -32.82 7.77 10.01
CA GLY A 332 -33.59 9.02 10.10
C GLY A 332 -33.89 9.67 8.75
N CYS A 333 -33.77 8.94 7.64
CA CYS A 333 -34.07 9.44 6.30
C CYS A 333 -35.52 9.07 5.91
N PRO A 334 -36.41 10.04 5.63
CA PRO A 334 -37.76 9.73 5.19
C PRO A 334 -37.76 8.94 3.88
N ASN A 335 -38.67 7.97 3.73
CA ASN A 335 -38.76 7.14 2.53
C ASN A 335 -38.93 7.98 1.26
N GLU A 336 -39.79 9.00 1.28
CA GLU A 336 -39.97 9.90 0.15
C GLU A 336 -38.70 10.70 -0.18
N THR A 337 -37.88 11.05 0.83
CA THR A 337 -36.62 11.77 0.63
C THR A 337 -35.55 10.84 0.05
N PHE A 338 -35.49 9.59 0.50
CA PHE A 338 -34.58 8.59 -0.05
C PHE A 338 -34.85 8.32 -1.53
N TRP A 339 -36.12 8.12 -1.92
CA TRP A 339 -36.46 7.91 -3.33
C TRP A 339 -36.25 9.16 -4.19
N LEU A 340 -36.34 10.37 -3.62
CA LEU A 340 -35.90 11.59 -4.29
C LEU A 340 -34.38 11.57 -4.56
N PHE A 341 -33.55 11.10 -3.61
CA PHE A 341 -32.11 10.89 -3.86
C PHE A 341 -31.84 9.86 -4.96
N VAL A 342 -32.61 8.77 -5.00
CA VAL A 342 -32.51 7.77 -6.09
C VAL A 342 -32.82 8.41 -7.44
N SER A 343 -33.88 9.21 -7.53
CA SER A 343 -34.24 9.95 -8.75
C SER A 343 -33.14 10.92 -9.18
N LEU A 344 -32.55 11.67 -8.26
CA LEU A 344 -31.41 12.57 -8.53
C LEU A 344 -30.17 11.79 -9.01
N ALA A 345 -29.90 10.64 -8.40
CA ALA A 345 -28.79 9.78 -8.77
C ALA A 345 -28.98 9.11 -10.14
N LYS A 346 -30.21 8.79 -10.53
CA LYS A 346 -30.54 8.24 -11.87
C LYS A 346 -30.63 9.27 -12.98
N GLY A 347 -31.08 10.48 -12.68
CA GLY A 347 -31.65 11.38 -13.69
C GLY A 347 -30.74 11.66 -14.90
N ASN A 348 -31.31 11.43 -16.09
CA ASN A 348 -30.96 12.11 -17.34
C ASN A 348 -31.63 13.50 -17.34
N LYS A 349 -30.89 14.51 -17.76
CA LYS A 349 -31.03 15.89 -17.27
C LYS A 349 -32.27 16.70 -17.70
N THR A 350 -33.17 16.19 -18.54
CA THR A 350 -34.23 17.03 -19.15
C THR A 350 -35.67 16.65 -18.82
N ASP A 351 -36.00 15.36 -18.63
CA ASP A 351 -37.41 14.96 -18.71
C ASP A 351 -38.19 15.04 -17.37
N ASN A 352 -37.49 15.07 -16.23
CA ASN A 352 -38.11 14.98 -14.89
C ASN A 352 -37.78 16.16 -13.93
N LEU A 353 -37.14 17.24 -14.40
CA LEU A 353 -36.67 18.32 -13.53
C LEU A 353 -37.82 19.05 -12.79
N SER A 354 -38.92 19.32 -13.49
CA SER A 354 -40.11 19.98 -12.90
C SER A 354 -40.73 19.15 -11.78
N GLU A 355 -40.79 17.83 -11.97
CA GLU A 355 -41.31 16.90 -10.96
C GLU A 355 -40.38 16.83 -9.74
N MET A 356 -39.06 16.72 -9.96
CA MET A 356 -38.08 16.70 -8.87
C MET A 356 -38.06 18.02 -8.07
N LEU A 357 -38.20 19.18 -8.73
CA LEU A 357 -38.36 20.48 -8.07
C LEU A 357 -39.63 20.52 -7.22
N THR A 358 -40.75 20.03 -7.75
CA THR A 358 -42.01 19.93 -7.00
C THR A 358 -41.86 19.03 -5.77
N GLN A 359 -41.20 17.87 -5.93
CA GLN A 359 -40.94 16.94 -4.82
C GLN A 359 -40.00 17.56 -3.76
N ALA A 360 -38.97 18.30 -4.16
CA ALA A 360 -38.06 19.00 -3.25
C ALA A 360 -38.75 20.15 -2.51
N MET A 361 -39.61 20.93 -3.18
CA MET A 361 -40.44 21.93 -2.52
C MET A 361 -41.39 21.30 -1.49
N ALA A 362 -41.98 20.15 -1.80
CA ALA A 362 -42.79 19.41 -0.84
C ALA A 362 -41.98 18.92 0.38
N GLN A 363 -40.66 18.68 0.25
CA GLN A 363 -39.81 18.41 1.41
C GLN A 363 -39.69 19.62 2.33
N LEU A 364 -39.52 20.84 1.78
CA LEU A 364 -39.43 22.06 2.58
C LEU A 364 -40.73 22.38 3.34
N LEU A 365 -41.89 22.10 2.74
CA LEU A 365 -43.20 22.31 3.38
C LEU A 365 -43.44 21.39 4.59
N LYS A 366 -42.67 20.31 4.73
CA LYS A 366 -42.78 19.35 5.84
C LYS A 366 -41.86 19.67 7.02
N LEU A 367 -41.01 20.69 6.91
CA LEU A 367 -40.06 21.05 7.97
C LEU A 367 -40.80 21.50 9.24
N GLY A 368 -40.32 21.05 10.40
CA GLY A 368 -40.83 21.43 11.71
C GLY A 368 -42.18 20.83 12.10
N MET A 369 -42.75 19.94 11.27
CA MET A 369 -44.00 19.23 11.61
C MET A 369 -43.82 18.23 12.76
N ASP A 370 -42.63 17.65 12.88
CA ASP A 370 -42.24 16.74 13.96
C ASP A 370 -41.05 17.35 14.73
N THR A 371 -41.27 17.63 16.01
CA THR A 371 -40.29 18.28 16.89
C THR A 371 -39.43 17.29 17.67
N THR A 372 -39.67 15.99 17.52
CA THR A 372 -38.86 14.93 18.12
C THR A 372 -37.44 14.91 17.51
N GLU A 373 -36.50 14.25 18.17
CA GLU A 373 -35.14 14.07 17.62
C GLU A 373 -35.16 13.34 16.26
N ARG A 374 -36.15 12.47 16.04
CA ARG A 374 -36.40 11.83 14.74
C ARG A 374 -36.88 12.84 13.70
N GLY A 375 -37.89 13.64 14.01
CA GLY A 375 -38.39 14.70 13.14
C GLY A 375 -37.29 15.68 12.72
N LYS A 376 -36.44 16.08 13.67
CA LYS A 376 -35.25 16.90 13.42
C LYS A 376 -34.27 16.22 12.46
N CYS A 377 -33.94 14.95 12.65
CA CYS A 377 -33.08 14.21 11.74
C CYS A 377 -33.68 14.15 10.33
N MET A 378 -34.96 13.83 10.22
CA MET A 378 -35.69 13.81 8.95
C MET A 378 -35.63 15.17 8.24
N ASP A 379 -35.77 16.27 8.98
CA ASP A 379 -35.68 17.62 8.44
C ASP A 379 -34.29 17.95 7.86
N THR A 380 -33.21 17.43 8.46
CA THR A 380 -31.86 17.59 7.88
C THR A 380 -31.75 16.88 6.53
N TYR A 381 -32.33 15.68 6.39
CA TYR A 381 -32.37 14.96 5.12
C TYR A 381 -33.23 15.66 4.07
N ARG A 382 -34.36 16.24 4.46
CA ARG A 382 -35.22 17.05 3.58
C ARG A 382 -34.48 18.25 3.01
N CYS A 383 -33.74 18.97 3.86
CA CYS A 383 -32.88 20.08 3.43
C CYS A 383 -31.74 19.60 2.53
N ALA A 384 -31.14 18.45 2.84
CA ALA A 384 -30.07 17.86 2.05
C ALA A 384 -30.52 17.50 0.63
N ALA A 385 -31.75 17.00 0.45
CA ALA A 385 -32.32 16.74 -0.87
C ALA A 385 -32.49 18.01 -1.70
N VAL A 386 -32.87 19.12 -1.07
CA VAL A 386 -32.98 20.43 -1.72
C VAL A 386 -31.59 20.94 -2.14
N ILE A 387 -30.59 20.85 -1.26
CA ILE A 387 -29.19 21.20 -1.59
C ILE A 387 -28.72 20.35 -2.77
N ALA A 388 -28.96 19.04 -2.73
CA ALA A 388 -28.53 18.11 -3.78
C ALA A 388 -29.14 18.44 -5.15
N LEU A 389 -30.44 18.79 -5.19
CA LEU A 389 -31.13 19.18 -6.42
C LEU A 389 -30.63 20.54 -6.95
N LEU A 390 -30.51 21.56 -6.10
CA LEU A 390 -30.11 22.91 -6.50
C LEU A 390 -28.63 23.02 -6.88
N SER A 391 -27.78 22.12 -6.36
CA SER A 391 -26.36 22.03 -6.71
C SER A 391 -26.09 21.27 -8.01
N TRP A 392 -27.12 20.64 -8.60
CA TRP A 392 -26.99 19.80 -9.78
C TRP A 392 -26.82 20.65 -11.05
N ARG A 393 -25.64 20.58 -11.71
CA ARG A 393 -25.33 21.35 -12.94
C ARG A 393 -25.73 20.65 -14.24
N ILE A 394 -26.27 21.41 -15.20
CA ILE A 394 -26.52 21.00 -16.59
C ILE A 394 -25.24 21.23 -17.44
N PRO A 395 -24.71 20.26 -18.21
CA PRO A 395 -23.45 20.39 -18.94
C PRO A 395 -23.55 21.30 -20.16
N GLU A 396 -24.77 21.55 -20.67
CA GLU A 396 -24.98 22.23 -21.95
C GLU A 396 -25.38 23.71 -21.82
N THR A 397 -25.64 24.23 -20.63
CA THR A 397 -25.90 25.65 -20.43
C THR A 397 -24.67 26.36 -19.86
N LYS A 398 -24.09 27.28 -20.63
CA LYS A 398 -23.06 28.25 -20.19
C LYS A 398 -23.62 29.30 -19.19
N GLU A 399 -24.60 28.94 -18.37
CA GLU A 399 -25.06 29.79 -17.28
C GLU A 399 -24.26 29.45 -16.03
N THR A 400 -23.18 30.23 -15.86
CA THR A 400 -22.40 30.31 -14.65
C THR A 400 -23.20 31.10 -13.60
N LEU A 401 -23.45 30.44 -12.47
CA LEU A 401 -24.12 30.87 -11.23
C LEU A 401 -25.60 30.49 -11.10
N PRO A 402 -26.01 29.94 -9.93
CA PRO A 402 -27.42 29.82 -9.57
C PRO A 402 -28.06 31.21 -9.63
N SER A 403 -29.26 31.34 -10.21
CA SER A 403 -30.03 32.58 -10.13
C SER A 403 -30.19 33.01 -8.65
N GLU A 404 -30.20 34.32 -8.33
CA GLU A 404 -30.29 34.82 -6.94
C GLU A 404 -31.33 34.11 -6.04
N PRO A 405 -32.54 33.72 -6.53
CA PRO A 405 -33.52 32.97 -5.73
C PRO A 405 -33.06 31.56 -5.31
N SER A 406 -32.28 30.89 -6.16
CA SER A 406 -31.76 29.54 -5.90
C SER A 406 -30.60 29.54 -4.91
N GLY A 407 -29.73 30.56 -4.94
CA GLY A 407 -28.68 30.76 -3.93
C GLY A 407 -29.23 31.08 -2.53
N THR A 408 -30.34 31.84 -2.48
CA THR A 408 -31.06 32.14 -1.23
C THR A 408 -31.68 30.87 -0.63
N THR A 409 -32.35 30.05 -1.43
CA THR A 409 -32.98 28.79 -0.99
C THR A 409 -31.94 27.78 -0.51
N LEU A 410 -30.79 27.69 -1.20
CA LEU A 410 -29.68 26.84 -0.79
C LEU A 410 -29.10 27.27 0.57
N THR A 411 -28.94 28.58 0.79
CA THR A 411 -28.48 29.11 2.07
C THR A 411 -29.47 28.79 3.20
N PHE A 412 -30.77 28.98 3.00
CA PHE A 412 -31.79 28.61 3.98
C PHE A 412 -31.77 27.11 4.34
N ALA A 413 -31.52 26.24 3.37
CA ALA A 413 -31.39 24.81 3.62
C ALA A 413 -30.15 24.49 4.48
N VAL A 414 -29.02 25.16 4.22
CA VAL A 414 -27.80 25.04 5.03
C VAL A 414 -28.00 25.59 6.45
N ASP A 415 -28.64 26.75 6.59
CA ASP A 415 -28.97 27.37 7.88
C ASP A 415 -29.80 26.40 8.72
N ARG A 416 -30.83 25.79 8.12
CA ARG A 416 -31.72 24.87 8.81
C ARG A 416 -30.99 23.60 9.27
N ILE A 417 -30.11 23.05 8.45
CA ILE A 417 -29.26 21.92 8.85
C ILE A 417 -28.36 22.32 10.03
N CYS A 418 -27.71 23.49 9.98
CA CYS A 418 -26.86 23.96 11.06
C CYS A 418 -27.65 24.18 12.37
N GLN A 419 -28.84 24.80 12.31
CA GLN A 419 -29.71 25.00 13.47
C GLN A 419 -30.10 23.67 14.14
N ILE A 420 -30.44 22.66 13.34
CA ILE A 420 -30.80 21.34 13.85
C ILE A 420 -29.58 20.63 14.45
N ILE A 421 -28.42 20.69 13.79
CA ILE A 421 -27.18 20.09 14.27
C ILE A 421 -26.72 20.73 15.59
N ASP A 422 -26.81 22.06 15.70
CA ASP A 422 -26.38 22.82 16.89
C ASP A 422 -27.30 22.58 18.10
N SER A 423 -28.59 22.40 17.85
CA SER A 423 -29.58 22.04 18.89
C SER A 423 -29.73 20.53 19.13
N GLY A 424 -29.08 19.71 18.31
CA GLY A 424 -29.13 18.25 18.37
C GLY A 424 -28.30 17.71 19.53
N ARG A 425 -28.72 16.58 20.10
CA ARG A 425 -27.98 15.93 21.20
C ARG A 425 -26.90 14.99 20.63
N PRO A 426 -25.60 15.19 20.90
CA PRO A 426 -24.55 14.29 20.41
C PRO A 426 -24.67 12.84 20.90
N LYS A 427 -25.40 12.62 22.00
CA LYS A 427 -25.71 11.29 22.55
C LYS A 427 -26.89 10.58 21.86
N SER A 428 -27.55 11.21 20.89
CA SER A 428 -28.66 10.59 20.16
C SER A 428 -28.11 9.61 19.13
N THR A 429 -28.69 8.41 19.03
CA THR A 429 -28.34 7.41 18.01
C THR A 429 -28.54 7.96 16.58
N LEU A 430 -29.44 8.92 16.39
CA LEU A 430 -29.69 9.57 15.09
C LEU A 430 -28.67 10.65 14.73
N TYR A 431 -27.91 11.18 15.69
CA TYR A 431 -26.98 12.29 15.47
C TYR A 431 -25.89 11.89 14.47
N VAL A 432 -25.32 10.69 14.62
CA VAL A 432 -24.29 10.15 13.71
C VAL A 432 -24.81 9.94 12.28
N HIS A 433 -26.11 9.75 12.12
CA HIS A 433 -26.73 9.55 10.81
C HIS A 433 -27.02 10.86 10.08
N MET A 434 -26.82 12.04 10.69
CA MET A 434 -26.89 13.33 10.01
C MET A 434 -25.66 13.62 9.12
N ALA A 435 -24.76 12.66 8.92
CA ALA A 435 -23.48 12.85 8.23
C ALA A 435 -23.66 13.26 6.76
N THR A 436 -24.63 12.68 6.05
CA THR A 436 -24.94 13.07 4.66
C THR A 436 -25.43 14.52 4.57
N PRO A 437 -26.47 14.93 5.33
CA PRO A 437 -26.85 16.34 5.43
C PRO A 437 -25.70 17.27 5.82
N ALA A 438 -24.91 16.91 6.84
CA ALA A 438 -23.79 17.71 7.32
C ALA A 438 -22.71 17.88 6.24
N TYR A 439 -22.40 16.83 5.49
CA TYR A 439 -21.41 16.88 4.42
C TYR A 439 -21.89 17.77 3.26
N LEU A 440 -23.13 17.60 2.79
CA LEU A 440 -23.69 18.45 1.75
C LEU A 440 -23.78 19.91 2.21
N ALA A 441 -24.21 20.17 3.43
CA ALA A 441 -24.22 21.51 4.01
C ALA A 441 -22.80 22.10 4.11
N SER A 442 -21.80 21.28 4.41
CA SER A 442 -20.40 21.72 4.49
C SER A 442 -19.84 22.14 3.13
N MET A 443 -20.21 21.44 2.07
CA MET A 443 -19.78 21.76 0.70
C MET A 443 -20.43 23.03 0.15
N TRP A 444 -21.50 23.50 0.79
CA TRP A 444 -22.27 24.67 0.37
C TRP A 444 -22.41 25.71 1.49
N ALA A 445 -21.50 25.67 2.47
CA ALA A 445 -21.45 26.66 3.55
C ALA A 445 -21.15 28.06 2.99
N SER A 446 -21.90 29.05 3.45
CA SER A 446 -21.76 30.46 3.03
C SER A 446 -21.31 31.39 4.15
N SER A 447 -21.17 30.90 5.39
CA SER A 447 -20.77 31.69 6.55
C SER A 447 -19.79 30.95 7.47
N PRO A 448 -18.88 31.67 8.18
CA PRO A 448 -18.00 31.06 9.18
C PRO A 448 -18.76 30.37 10.32
N ASN A 449 -19.98 30.80 10.61
CA ASN A 449 -20.85 30.17 11.61
C ASN A 449 -21.27 28.76 11.16
N HIS A 450 -21.60 28.57 9.87
CA HIS A 450 -21.89 27.22 9.33
C HIS A 450 -20.67 26.31 9.51
N CYS A 451 -19.48 26.80 9.14
CA CYS A 451 -18.23 26.06 9.32
C CYS A 451 -17.98 25.69 10.79
N LYS A 452 -18.28 26.59 11.74
CA LYS A 452 -18.13 26.31 13.18
C LYS A 452 -19.07 25.20 13.65
N THR A 453 -20.36 25.28 13.33
CA THR A 453 -21.36 24.28 13.73
C THR A 453 -21.05 22.92 13.10
N LEU A 454 -20.73 22.88 11.81
CA LEU A 454 -20.41 21.64 11.10
C LEU A 454 -19.08 21.03 11.57
N ARG A 455 -18.08 21.85 11.90
CA ARG A 455 -16.84 21.37 12.53
C ARG A 455 -17.11 20.70 13.87
N ASN A 456 -18.01 21.27 14.68
CA ASN A 456 -18.40 20.67 15.96
C ASN A 456 -19.13 19.35 15.75
N TYR A 457 -20.00 19.25 14.75
CA TYR A 457 -20.65 18.00 14.37
C TYR A 457 -19.63 16.89 14.09
N TRP A 458 -18.65 17.15 13.22
CA TRP A 458 -17.63 16.15 12.88
C TRP A 458 -16.80 15.73 14.09
N LYS A 459 -16.42 16.69 14.95
CA LYS A 459 -15.73 16.40 16.21
C LYS A 459 -16.57 15.52 17.12
N ASN A 460 -17.87 15.79 17.24
CA ASN A 460 -18.80 14.97 18.03
C ASN A 460 -18.87 13.53 17.52
N CYS A 461 -18.89 13.32 16.20
CA CYS A 461 -18.85 11.97 15.61
C CYS A 461 -17.54 11.21 15.85
N GLN A 462 -16.49 11.88 16.32
CA GLN A 462 -15.18 11.26 16.63
C GLN A 462 -15.00 10.95 18.12
N MET A 463 -15.89 11.44 18.99
CA MET A 463 -15.79 11.30 20.45
C MET A 463 -16.39 9.99 21.01
N GLY A 464 -16.92 9.09 20.18
CA GLY A 464 -17.39 7.76 20.61
C GLY A 464 -16.35 6.64 20.46
N ASP A 465 -16.63 5.43 20.96
CA ASP A 465 -15.74 4.25 20.93
C ASP A 465 -15.12 4.00 19.55
N ILE A 466 -15.93 4.13 18.51
CA ILE A 466 -15.55 4.01 17.10
C ILE A 466 -15.63 5.41 16.45
N PRO A 467 -14.49 6.09 16.21
CA PRO A 467 -14.48 7.46 15.69
C PRO A 467 -14.77 7.47 14.18
N ARG A 468 -15.60 8.42 13.74
CA ARG A 468 -16.13 8.42 12.36
C ARG A 468 -15.82 9.70 11.61
N TYR A 469 -15.83 9.59 10.28
CA TYR A 469 -15.88 10.69 9.33
C TYR A 469 -14.67 11.65 9.40
N LEU A 470 -13.49 11.15 9.75
CA LEU A 470 -12.27 11.97 9.82
C LEU A 470 -11.94 12.56 8.44
N GLY A 471 -11.93 11.72 7.40
CA GLY A 471 -11.69 12.18 6.03
C GLY A 471 -12.78 13.14 5.52
N ALA A 472 -14.03 12.98 5.96
CA ALA A 472 -15.11 13.93 5.66
C ALA A 472 -14.81 15.32 6.25
N GLN A 473 -14.39 15.38 7.52
CA GLN A 473 -14.04 16.64 8.18
C GLN A 473 -12.87 17.33 7.48
N LEU A 474 -11.78 16.61 7.23
CA LEU A 474 -10.59 17.16 6.59
C LEU A 474 -10.94 17.81 5.24
N ARG A 475 -11.82 17.15 4.47
CA ARG A 475 -12.28 17.70 3.20
C ARG A 475 -13.16 18.93 3.37
N CYS A 476 -14.02 18.98 4.39
CA CYS A 476 -14.80 20.17 4.69
C CYS A 476 -13.90 21.36 5.04
N GLU A 477 -12.85 21.15 5.84
CA GLU A 477 -11.89 22.20 6.21
C GLU A 477 -11.11 22.76 5.01
N GLU A 478 -10.73 21.87 4.08
CA GLU A 478 -10.10 22.26 2.81
C GLU A 478 -11.05 23.12 1.98
N THR A 479 -12.29 22.66 1.76
CA THR A 479 -13.32 23.42 1.03
C THR A 479 -13.59 24.79 1.66
N TRP A 480 -13.71 24.89 2.99
CA TRP A 480 -13.95 26.17 3.67
C TRP A 480 -12.75 27.11 3.59
N ARG A 481 -11.53 26.57 3.51
CA ARG A 481 -10.31 27.36 3.31
C ARG A 481 -10.30 27.97 1.92
N ASP A 482 -10.65 27.19 0.90
CA ASP A 482 -10.75 27.63 -0.49
C ASP A 482 -11.85 28.69 -0.69
N MET A 483 -12.95 28.58 0.06
CA MET A 483 -14.04 29.56 0.07
C MET A 483 -13.75 30.81 0.93
N GLY A 484 -12.62 30.86 1.63
CA GLY A 484 -12.26 31.99 2.51
C GLY A 484 -13.11 32.10 3.79
N LEU A 485 -13.81 31.02 4.20
CA LEU A 485 -14.74 30.98 5.34
C LEU A 485 -14.09 30.50 6.65
N SER A 486 -12.83 30.06 6.62
CA SER A 486 -12.15 29.52 7.80
C SER A 486 -11.70 30.62 8.77
N LEU A 487 -12.07 30.47 10.05
CA LEU A 487 -11.62 31.34 11.14
C LEU A 487 -10.11 31.14 11.38
N LYS A 488 -9.36 32.25 11.44
CA LYS A 488 -7.98 32.30 11.96
C LYS A 488 -7.97 31.92 13.45
N VAL A 489 -8.02 30.63 13.76
CA VAL A 489 -7.78 30.16 15.13
C VAL A 489 -6.28 30.02 15.31
N TYR A 490 -5.71 31.03 15.97
CA TYR A 490 -4.40 30.98 16.62
C TYR A 490 -4.37 29.77 17.57
N ASN A 491 -3.54 28.77 17.29
CA ASN A 491 -3.09 27.83 18.31
C ASN A 491 -1.55 27.82 18.34
N MET A 492 -1.06 28.33 19.46
CA MET A 492 0.32 28.62 19.80
C MET A 492 1.11 27.32 20.05
N ARG A 493 1.38 26.56 18.99
CA ARG A 493 2.50 25.59 18.89
C ARG A 493 3.15 25.53 17.50
N LEU A 494 2.70 26.38 16.57
CA LEU A 494 3.29 26.55 15.24
C LEU A 494 3.54 28.06 15.02
N ALA A 495 4.55 28.61 15.69
CA ALA A 495 4.90 30.02 15.56
C ALA A 495 6.42 30.20 15.59
N LEU A 496 7.08 29.72 14.55
CA LEU A 496 8.41 30.17 14.13
C LEU A 496 8.51 29.99 12.62
N SER A 497 7.82 30.86 11.87
CA SER A 497 8.21 31.38 10.54
C SER A 497 6.99 31.96 9.80
N LEU A 498 6.55 33.16 10.16
CA LEU A 498 5.66 33.95 9.30
C LEU A 498 5.96 35.44 9.53
N GLN A 499 7.11 35.87 9.02
CA GLN A 499 7.35 37.23 8.57
C GLN A 499 7.98 37.12 7.18
N TYR A 500 7.58 38.02 6.28
CA TYR A 500 7.83 38.02 4.82
C TYR A 500 6.86 37.10 4.04
N VAL A 501 5.97 37.52 3.14
CA VAL A 501 5.77 38.79 2.41
C VAL A 501 4.29 38.85 1.98
N SER A 502 3.62 39.97 2.24
CA SER A 502 2.50 40.45 1.45
C SER A 502 3.06 41.23 0.26
N GLY A 503 2.89 40.73 -0.97
CA GLY A 503 3.43 41.36 -2.18
C GLY A 503 3.24 40.50 -3.43
N PHE A 504 2.09 40.68 -4.08
CA PHE A 504 1.79 40.62 -5.51
C PHE A 504 2.63 39.77 -6.51
N LEU A 505 1.86 39.16 -7.43
CA LEU A 505 2.19 38.55 -8.74
C LEU A 505 2.68 37.09 -8.76
N GLN A 506 1.96 36.26 -9.53
CA GLN A 506 2.37 34.99 -10.17
C GLN A 506 3.62 34.33 -9.57
N LEU A 507 3.45 33.38 -8.64
CA LEU A 507 4.55 32.52 -8.20
C LEU A 507 4.34 31.10 -8.71
N ALA A 508 5.18 30.81 -9.69
CA ALA A 508 5.40 29.61 -10.48
C ALA A 508 4.97 28.26 -9.86
N THR A 509 4.38 27.45 -10.73
CA THR A 509 4.36 25.98 -10.76
C THR A 509 5.78 25.39 -10.82
N CYS A 510 6.68 25.81 -9.93
CA CYS A 510 8.07 25.38 -9.89
C CYS A 510 8.31 24.58 -8.61
N ILE A 511 9.03 23.46 -8.69
CA ILE A 511 9.44 22.62 -7.54
C ILE A 511 10.84 22.96 -7.03
N LEU A 512 11.59 23.77 -7.78
CA LEU A 512 12.95 24.16 -7.46
C LEU A 512 12.97 25.26 -6.41
N SER A 513 13.53 24.94 -5.25
CA SER A 513 13.82 25.89 -4.19
C SER A 513 15.11 26.67 -4.50
N PRO A 514 15.21 27.94 -4.07
CA PRO A 514 16.41 28.73 -4.29
C PRO A 514 17.60 28.13 -3.53
N LEU A 515 18.75 27.99 -4.21
CA LEU A 515 19.98 27.58 -3.57
C LEU A 515 20.46 28.61 -2.52
N PRO A 516 21.17 28.18 -1.46
CA PRO A 516 21.82 29.11 -0.55
C PRO A 516 22.75 30.07 -1.31
N PRO A 517 22.93 31.33 -0.86
CA PRO A 517 23.65 32.36 -1.62
C PRO A 517 25.03 31.94 -2.10
N ASP A 518 25.77 31.20 -1.27
CA ASP A 518 27.13 30.74 -1.56
C ASP A 518 27.20 29.70 -2.70
N TYR A 519 26.06 29.08 -3.07
CA TYR A 519 25.97 28.07 -4.12
C TYR A 519 25.56 28.66 -5.47
N LYS A 520 25.22 29.95 -5.56
CA LYS A 520 24.84 30.59 -6.84
C LYS A 520 25.97 30.56 -7.88
N ASN A 521 27.22 30.57 -7.41
CA ASN A 521 28.42 30.46 -8.23
C ASN A 521 29.21 29.18 -7.90
N ALA A 522 28.52 28.13 -7.47
CA ALA A 522 29.15 26.86 -7.16
C ALA A 522 29.89 26.29 -8.38
N ALA A 523 30.96 25.54 -8.12
CA ALA A 523 31.77 24.94 -9.19
C ALA A 523 31.02 23.85 -9.97
N ALA A 524 30.05 23.20 -9.33
CA ALA A 524 29.17 22.20 -9.91
C ALA A 524 27.74 22.73 -10.07
N GLN A 525 26.92 22.02 -10.83
CA GLN A 525 25.49 22.35 -10.96
C GLN A 525 24.69 21.70 -9.83
N TRP A 526 23.83 22.50 -9.20
CA TRP A 526 23.02 22.11 -8.05
C TRP A 526 21.53 22.32 -8.29
N ALA A 527 20.71 21.43 -7.77
CA ALA A 527 19.30 21.64 -7.55
C ALA A 527 18.97 21.50 -6.06
N PHE A 528 18.01 22.28 -5.58
CA PHE A 528 17.46 22.12 -4.24
C PHE A 528 15.96 21.92 -4.35
N LEU A 529 15.49 20.83 -3.79
CA LEU A 529 14.09 20.49 -3.67
C LEU A 529 13.76 20.49 -2.19
N SER A 530 12.86 21.37 -1.78
CA SER A 530 12.43 21.41 -0.38
C SER A 530 10.99 20.93 -0.27
N TYR A 531 10.63 20.45 0.91
CA TYR A 531 9.22 20.24 1.26
C TYR A 531 8.55 21.54 1.76
N LYS A 532 9.31 22.66 1.83
CA LYS A 532 8.80 24.02 2.11
C LYS A 532 8.38 24.67 0.79
N ASN A 533 7.88 25.91 0.77
CA ASN A 533 7.46 26.58 -0.47
C ASN A 533 8.68 27.08 -1.28
N PRO A 534 8.86 26.74 -2.58
CA PRO A 534 8.10 25.78 -3.40
C PRO A 534 8.32 24.31 -3.02
N SER A 535 7.22 23.55 -2.91
CA SER A 535 7.20 22.26 -2.21
C SER A 535 7.17 21.06 -3.16
N LEU A 536 8.13 20.15 -2.98
CA LEU A 536 8.14 18.83 -3.62
C LEU A 536 6.97 17.94 -3.17
N ALA A 537 6.27 18.30 -2.08
CA ALA A 537 5.15 17.53 -1.55
C ALA A 537 3.95 17.47 -2.52
N VAL A 538 3.84 18.45 -3.42
CA VAL A 538 2.71 18.56 -4.37
C VAL A 538 3.27 18.86 -5.76
N LEU A 539 3.32 17.83 -6.61
CA LEU A 539 3.66 17.97 -8.01
C LEU A 539 2.42 18.42 -8.81
N PRO A 540 2.53 19.43 -9.70
CA PRO A 540 1.41 19.84 -10.54
C PRO A 540 1.10 18.80 -11.62
N GLY A 541 -0.18 18.74 -12.03
CA GLY A 541 -0.65 17.84 -13.08
C GLY A 541 -0.68 16.36 -12.69
N HIS A 542 -0.80 15.50 -13.70
CA HIS A 542 -0.65 14.06 -13.56
C HIS A 542 0.82 13.68 -13.69
N PHE A 543 1.26 12.74 -12.87
CA PHE A 543 2.62 12.22 -12.92
C PHE A 543 2.63 10.71 -12.65
N ASN A 544 3.57 10.01 -13.29
CA ASN A 544 3.77 8.59 -13.10
C ASN A 544 5.26 8.26 -13.25
N ARG A 545 5.78 7.38 -12.39
CA ARG A 545 7.15 6.86 -12.54
C ARG A 545 7.25 5.46 -11.96
N SER A 546 8.13 4.64 -12.54
CA SER A 546 8.54 3.39 -11.92
C SER A 546 9.46 3.66 -10.72
N VAL A 547 9.41 2.79 -9.71
CA VAL A 547 10.36 2.84 -8.58
C VAL A 547 11.80 2.53 -8.99
N PHE A 548 12.01 2.01 -10.19
CA PHE A 548 13.33 1.63 -10.70
C PHE A 548 14.01 2.73 -11.51
N VAL A 549 13.28 3.78 -11.90
CA VAL A 549 13.82 4.91 -12.66
C VAL A 549 13.94 6.12 -11.76
N PRO A 550 14.89 7.04 -12.04
CA PRO A 550 15.08 8.22 -11.21
C PRO A 550 13.90 9.18 -11.29
N PHE A 551 13.83 10.09 -10.32
CA PHE A 551 12.78 11.10 -10.26
C PHE A 551 12.70 11.98 -11.52
N THR A 552 13.85 12.23 -12.16
CA THR A 552 13.97 12.99 -13.41
C THR A 552 13.26 12.34 -14.60
N ASP A 553 13.01 11.03 -14.54
CA ASP A 553 12.40 10.26 -15.63
C ASP A 553 10.89 10.06 -15.43
N SER A 554 10.28 10.90 -14.59
CA SER A 554 8.83 10.86 -14.37
C SER A 554 8.09 11.31 -15.62
N GLU A 555 7.08 10.54 -16.03
CA GLU A 555 6.11 10.99 -17.03
C GLU A 555 5.21 12.03 -16.38
N VAL A 556 5.18 13.25 -16.90
CA VAL A 556 4.43 14.37 -16.31
C VAL A 556 3.58 15.10 -17.35
N SER A 557 2.38 15.52 -16.96
CA SER A 557 1.48 16.27 -17.84
C SER A 557 1.69 17.79 -17.77
N ASP A 558 2.31 18.30 -16.70
CA ASP A 558 2.56 19.73 -16.52
C ASP A 558 3.88 20.14 -17.20
N PRO A 559 3.88 21.09 -18.16
CA PRO A 559 5.09 21.51 -18.87
C PRO A 559 6.13 22.21 -17.98
N SER A 560 5.70 22.86 -16.88
CA SER A 560 6.62 23.52 -15.94
C SER A 560 7.39 22.48 -15.14
N LEU A 561 6.68 21.44 -14.67
CA LEU A 561 7.31 20.32 -14.00
C LEU A 561 8.26 19.57 -14.94
N ALA A 562 7.89 19.34 -16.20
CA ALA A 562 8.79 18.73 -17.18
C ALA A 562 10.11 19.51 -17.31
N LYS A 563 10.03 20.83 -17.40
CA LYS A 563 11.21 21.70 -17.48
C LYS A 563 12.07 21.67 -16.20
N ASP A 564 11.43 21.60 -15.03
CA ASP A 564 12.15 21.45 -13.76
C ASP A 564 12.87 20.10 -13.71
N LEU A 565 12.23 19.01 -14.15
CA LEU A 565 12.85 17.68 -14.24
C LEU A 565 14.05 17.69 -15.21
N ASP A 566 13.94 18.35 -16.36
CA ASP A 566 15.06 18.53 -17.31
C ASP A 566 16.23 19.28 -16.67
N TYR A 567 15.94 20.37 -15.93
CA TYR A 567 16.97 21.11 -15.20
C TYR A 567 17.63 20.23 -14.15
N ILE A 568 16.83 19.57 -13.30
CA ILE A 568 17.35 18.63 -12.29
C ILE A 568 18.22 17.60 -12.99
N ASN A 569 17.81 17.09 -14.15
CA ASN A 569 18.54 16.08 -14.90
C ASN A 569 19.95 16.54 -15.32
N SER A 570 20.14 17.83 -15.58
CA SER A 570 21.47 18.40 -15.88
C SER A 570 22.40 18.56 -14.66
N THR A 571 21.86 18.53 -13.43
CA THR A 571 22.64 18.83 -12.22
C THR A 571 23.53 17.68 -11.74
N ASN A 572 24.61 18.03 -11.05
CA ASN A 572 25.54 17.09 -10.42
C ASN A 572 25.08 16.67 -9.02
N PHE A 573 24.45 17.59 -8.29
CA PHE A 573 24.02 17.41 -6.91
C PHE A 573 22.57 17.86 -6.75
N VAL A 574 21.76 17.03 -6.11
CA VAL A 574 20.37 17.37 -5.78
C VAL A 574 20.21 17.27 -4.28
N ALA A 575 19.96 18.41 -3.63
CA ALA A 575 19.63 18.48 -2.21
C ALA A 575 18.12 18.28 -2.01
N TYR A 576 17.75 17.43 -1.06
CA TYR A 576 16.37 17.30 -0.55
C TYR A 576 16.20 17.97 0.82
N ASP A 577 17.32 18.23 1.50
CA ASP A 577 17.37 18.82 2.84
C ASP A 577 18.59 19.75 2.98
N GLU A 578 18.46 20.79 3.80
CA GLU A 578 19.51 21.77 4.05
C GLU A 578 20.78 21.13 4.66
N ARG A 579 20.64 20.04 5.42
CA ARG A 579 21.74 19.25 5.99
C ARG A 579 22.72 18.73 4.93
N PHE A 580 22.29 18.58 3.67
CA PHE A 580 23.19 18.16 2.60
C PHE A 580 24.26 19.23 2.30
N PHE A 581 23.93 20.51 2.47
CA PHE A 581 24.87 21.62 2.36
C PHE A 581 25.80 21.75 3.59
N ASP A 582 25.49 21.08 4.70
CA ASP A 582 26.41 20.97 5.85
C ASP A 582 27.50 19.92 5.60
N LEU A 583 27.24 18.98 4.70
CA LEU A 583 28.15 17.89 4.35
C LEU A 583 29.08 18.26 3.19
N LEU A 584 28.52 18.82 2.12
CA LEU A 584 29.24 19.25 0.91
C LEU A 584 29.24 20.78 0.84
N GLY A 585 30.37 21.38 0.44
CA GLY A 585 30.51 22.82 0.23
C GLY A 585 30.18 23.29 -1.20
N PRO A 586 30.11 24.62 -1.44
CA PRO A 586 29.88 25.18 -2.78
C PRO A 586 31.02 24.93 -3.77
N ASP A 587 32.21 24.58 -3.26
CA ASP A 587 33.39 24.18 -4.03
C ASP A 587 33.37 22.69 -4.45
N ALA A 588 32.36 21.92 -4.02
CA ALA A 588 32.24 20.52 -4.33
C ALA A 588 32.13 20.25 -5.84
N LYS A 589 32.77 19.15 -6.24
CA LYS A 589 32.90 18.74 -7.64
C LYS A 589 32.76 17.24 -7.74
N ILE A 590 32.11 16.79 -8.81
CA ILE A 590 32.21 15.42 -9.28
C ILE A 590 32.97 15.41 -10.60
N ARG A 591 33.99 14.55 -10.70
CA ARG A 591 34.78 14.36 -11.92
C ARG A 591 34.78 12.91 -12.30
N LYS A 592 34.42 12.62 -13.56
CA LYS A 592 34.66 11.31 -14.15
C LYS A 592 36.16 11.17 -14.42
N VAL A 593 36.83 10.29 -13.68
CA VAL A 593 38.29 10.10 -13.76
C VAL A 593 38.64 9.13 -14.88
N HIS A 594 37.85 8.05 -15.03
CA HIS A 594 38.01 7.08 -16.10
C HIS A 594 36.65 6.74 -16.73
N GLN A 595 36.64 6.62 -18.05
CA GLN A 595 35.56 5.97 -18.79
C GLN A 595 35.82 4.47 -18.78
N LEU A 596 34.86 3.71 -18.27
CA LEU A 596 34.89 2.25 -18.29
C LEU A 596 33.77 1.72 -19.21
N PRO A 597 33.79 0.43 -19.57
CA PRO A 597 32.66 -0.22 -20.20
C PRO A 597 31.39 -0.08 -19.37
N PHE A 598 30.22 -0.13 -20.03
CA PHE A 598 28.93 -0.12 -19.34
C PHE A 598 28.61 -1.51 -18.77
N GLN A 599 29.36 -1.88 -17.74
CA GLN A 599 29.33 -3.17 -17.07
C GLN A 599 29.42 -2.93 -15.56
N THR A 600 28.94 -3.86 -14.75
CA THR A 600 28.99 -3.72 -13.29
C THR A 600 30.44 -3.72 -12.83
N HIS A 601 30.85 -2.65 -12.18
CA HIS A 601 32.14 -2.59 -11.48
C HIS A 601 31.87 -2.54 -9.99
N GLU A 602 32.55 -3.40 -9.24
CA GLU A 602 32.25 -3.72 -7.85
C GLU A 602 33.50 -3.74 -6.97
N ALA A 603 33.30 -3.99 -5.68
CA ALA A 603 34.34 -4.17 -4.67
C ALA A 603 35.29 -2.96 -4.48
N PRO A 604 34.85 -1.68 -4.55
CA PRO A 604 35.75 -0.56 -4.32
C PRO A 604 36.24 -0.53 -2.87
N CYS A 605 37.56 -0.60 -2.68
CA CYS A 605 38.20 -0.45 -1.38
C CYS A 605 39.53 0.31 -1.52
N TYR A 606 39.71 1.33 -0.69
CA TYR A 606 40.91 2.17 -0.73
C TYR A 606 41.95 1.69 0.27
N ASN A 607 43.20 1.54 -0.18
CA ASN A 607 44.32 1.24 0.69
C ASN A 607 45.18 2.49 0.94
N PRO A 608 45.23 3.00 2.19
CA PRO A 608 45.96 4.22 2.51
C PRO A 608 47.49 4.05 2.46
N VAL A 609 48.01 2.82 2.50
CA VAL A 609 49.45 2.51 2.40
C VAL A 609 49.93 2.65 0.97
N THR A 610 49.21 2.05 0.01
CA THR A 610 49.57 2.05 -1.41
C THR A 610 48.98 3.25 -2.17
N LYS A 611 48.02 3.96 -1.57
CA LYS A 611 47.21 5.03 -2.19
C LYS A 611 46.37 4.55 -3.37
N ASP A 612 46.17 3.25 -3.48
CA ASP A 612 45.42 2.63 -4.57
C ASP A 612 43.99 2.27 -4.13
N LEU A 613 43.03 2.61 -4.98
CA LEU A 613 41.66 2.11 -4.97
C LEU A 613 41.62 0.80 -5.75
N PHE A 614 41.31 -0.31 -5.08
CA PHE A 614 41.06 -1.60 -5.69
C PHE A 614 39.58 -1.72 -6.06
N PHE A 615 39.27 -2.31 -7.21
CA PHE A 615 37.92 -2.68 -7.64
C PHE A 615 37.99 -3.70 -8.79
N ILE A 616 36.86 -4.22 -9.24
CA ILE A 616 36.80 -5.24 -10.29
C ILE A 616 35.63 -5.00 -11.24
N GLU A 617 35.73 -5.53 -12.45
CA GLU A 617 34.62 -5.65 -13.40
C GLU A 617 33.95 -7.02 -13.19
N TRP A 618 32.70 -7.05 -12.72
CA TRP A 618 32.08 -8.25 -12.16
C TRP A 618 31.07 -8.92 -13.10
N GLY A 619 31.04 -10.25 -13.08
CA GLY A 619 30.01 -11.12 -13.70
C GLY A 619 29.93 -11.02 -15.23
N PRO A 620 29.09 -11.81 -15.92
CA PRO A 620 28.82 -11.61 -17.34
C PRO A 620 27.99 -10.33 -17.59
N PRO A 621 28.33 -9.48 -18.58
CA PRO A 621 29.35 -9.68 -19.63
C PRO A 621 30.78 -9.25 -19.27
N GLY A 622 31.06 -8.81 -18.03
CA GLY A 622 32.31 -8.26 -17.52
C GLY A 622 33.60 -9.00 -17.90
N GLY A 623 34.60 -8.27 -18.39
CA GLY A 623 35.89 -8.78 -18.83
C GLY A 623 35.73 -9.81 -19.95
N ASP A 624 36.18 -11.04 -19.70
CA ASP A 624 36.00 -12.18 -20.61
C ASP A 624 34.67 -12.92 -20.31
N ASN A 625 33.55 -12.19 -20.35
CA ASN A 625 32.20 -12.70 -20.05
C ASN A 625 32.06 -13.32 -18.64
N GLY A 626 32.66 -12.68 -17.64
CA GLY A 626 32.60 -13.04 -16.22
C GLY A 626 33.69 -14.01 -15.76
N PHE A 627 34.75 -14.27 -16.55
CA PHE A 627 35.74 -15.31 -16.27
C PHE A 627 37.19 -14.85 -16.30
N HIS A 628 37.45 -13.61 -15.91
CA HIS A 628 38.81 -13.09 -15.87
C HIS A 628 39.47 -13.24 -14.48
N ASP A 629 40.80 -13.15 -14.44
CA ASP A 629 41.64 -13.33 -13.25
C ASP A 629 42.35 -12.03 -12.81
N TRP A 630 41.94 -10.90 -13.38
CA TRP A 630 42.57 -9.61 -13.16
C TRP A 630 41.65 -8.65 -12.40
N GLN A 631 42.25 -7.67 -11.74
CA GLN A 631 41.56 -6.66 -10.95
C GLN A 631 42.12 -5.28 -11.29
N TYR A 632 41.39 -4.22 -10.95
CA TYR A 632 41.87 -2.86 -11.15
C TYR A 632 42.52 -2.32 -9.88
N LEU A 633 43.64 -1.62 -10.05
CA LEU A 633 44.18 -0.69 -9.07
C LEU A 633 44.23 0.70 -9.70
N LEU A 634 43.56 1.66 -9.08
CA LEU A 634 43.62 3.07 -9.44
C LEU A 634 44.41 3.82 -8.38
N ASN A 635 45.57 4.36 -8.75
CA ASN A 635 46.26 5.27 -7.85
C ASN A 635 45.45 6.57 -7.74
N THR A 636 45.00 6.90 -6.53
CA THR A 636 44.08 8.02 -6.28
C THR A 636 44.74 9.39 -6.41
N GLU A 637 46.07 9.48 -6.29
CA GLU A 637 46.82 10.74 -6.42
C GLU A 637 47.20 11.02 -7.88
N THR A 638 47.67 10.01 -8.61
CA THR A 638 48.10 10.17 -10.01
C THR A 638 47.00 9.85 -11.03
N HIS A 639 45.85 9.34 -10.58
CA HIS A 639 44.75 8.79 -11.39
C HIS A 639 45.19 7.71 -12.38
N LYS A 640 46.30 7.01 -12.13
CA LYS A 640 46.80 5.97 -13.03
C LYS A 640 46.07 4.66 -12.74
N LEU A 641 45.29 4.20 -13.72
CA LEU A 641 44.60 2.92 -13.68
C LEU A 641 45.49 1.80 -14.21
N ARG A 642 45.57 0.67 -13.51
CA ARG A 642 46.29 -0.53 -13.94
C ARG A 642 45.49 -1.80 -13.67
N LYS A 643 45.64 -2.79 -14.54
CA LYS A 643 45.17 -4.16 -14.29
C LYS A 643 46.27 -4.94 -13.56
N ILE A 644 45.89 -5.70 -12.56
CA ILE A 644 46.77 -6.56 -11.77
C ILE A 644 46.29 -7.99 -11.78
N LYS A 645 47.15 -8.92 -11.40
CA LYS A 645 46.80 -10.30 -11.08
C LYS A 645 47.43 -10.67 -9.75
N THR A 646 46.73 -11.46 -8.94
CA THR A 646 47.27 -12.00 -7.70
C THR A 646 48.04 -13.28 -7.93
N ASP A 647 48.85 -13.67 -6.95
CA ASP A 647 49.54 -14.95 -6.91
C ASP A 647 49.20 -15.72 -5.61
N PRO A 648 48.43 -16.83 -5.69
CA PRO A 648 47.78 -17.37 -6.89
C PRO A 648 46.66 -16.46 -7.42
N PRO A 649 46.20 -16.64 -8.67
CA PRO A 649 45.11 -15.84 -9.25
C PRO A 649 43.81 -15.91 -8.44
N ILE A 650 43.01 -14.85 -8.51
CA ILE A 650 41.70 -14.76 -7.89
C ILE A 650 40.66 -14.36 -8.93
N HIS A 651 39.49 -14.96 -8.84
CA HIS A 651 38.38 -14.77 -9.79
C HIS A 651 37.17 -14.20 -9.07
N ASN A 652 36.36 -13.44 -9.80
CA ASN A 652 35.02 -12.98 -9.37
C ASN A 652 34.99 -12.42 -7.95
N VAL A 653 35.92 -11.51 -7.67
CA VAL A 653 35.83 -10.68 -6.46
C VAL A 653 34.54 -9.87 -6.56
N HIS A 654 33.84 -9.73 -5.44
CA HIS A 654 32.55 -9.03 -5.38
C HIS A 654 32.56 -7.92 -4.31
N GLY A 655 33.14 -8.21 -3.15
CA GLY A 655 33.32 -7.26 -2.06
C GLY A 655 34.78 -7.14 -1.62
N CYS A 656 35.14 -5.96 -1.10
CA CYS A 656 36.48 -5.70 -0.58
C CYS A 656 36.46 -4.75 0.62
N ALA A 657 37.36 -4.99 1.57
CA ALA A 657 37.74 -4.07 2.63
C ALA A 657 39.27 -4.05 2.81
N VAL A 658 39.80 -3.01 3.45
CA VAL A 658 41.23 -2.93 3.81
C VAL A 658 41.36 -2.88 5.31
N TYR A 659 42.30 -3.62 5.86
CA TYR A 659 42.64 -3.59 7.28
C TYR A 659 44.13 -3.87 7.46
N ASP A 660 44.81 -3.05 8.27
CA ASP A 660 46.25 -3.22 8.56
C ASP A 660 47.13 -3.27 7.30
N GLY A 661 46.79 -2.43 6.30
CA GLY A 661 47.53 -2.32 5.04
C GLY A 661 47.30 -3.44 4.01
N ASP A 662 46.58 -4.50 4.39
CA ASP A 662 46.23 -5.62 3.51
C ASP A 662 44.81 -5.48 2.96
N TYR A 663 44.58 -6.00 1.75
CA TYR A 663 43.24 -6.13 1.18
C TYR A 663 42.60 -7.43 1.65
N PHE A 664 41.33 -7.37 2.05
CA PHE A 664 40.48 -8.52 2.29
C PHE A 664 39.36 -8.51 1.27
N VAL A 665 39.23 -9.59 0.54
CA VAL A 665 38.28 -9.71 -0.57
C VAL A 665 37.47 -10.98 -0.45
N ILE A 666 36.23 -10.90 -0.89
CA ILE A 666 35.32 -12.04 -0.99
C ILE A 666 34.98 -12.31 -2.45
N THR A 667 34.70 -13.57 -2.77
CA THR A 667 34.36 -14.02 -4.12
C THR A 667 33.05 -14.77 -4.13
N ASP A 668 32.29 -14.69 -5.24
CA ASP A 668 31.19 -15.63 -5.51
C ASP A 668 31.70 -17.06 -5.73
N GLY A 669 32.98 -17.20 -6.09
CA GLY A 669 33.59 -18.43 -6.58
C GLY A 669 33.68 -18.43 -8.10
N SER A 670 33.79 -19.61 -8.69
CA SER A 670 33.85 -19.79 -10.14
C SER A 670 33.24 -21.12 -10.55
N SER A 671 33.32 -21.46 -11.83
CA SER A 671 32.86 -22.76 -12.32
C SER A 671 33.49 -23.98 -11.63
N ASN A 672 34.66 -23.82 -11.01
CA ASN A 672 35.44 -24.87 -10.34
C ASN A 672 35.87 -24.52 -8.90
N GLU A 673 35.50 -23.34 -8.39
CA GLU A 673 35.89 -22.87 -7.05
C GLU A 673 34.65 -22.40 -6.28
N THR A 674 34.62 -22.65 -4.98
CA THR A 674 33.55 -22.15 -4.11
C THR A 674 33.83 -20.71 -3.69
N ALA A 675 32.78 -19.99 -3.27
CA ALA A 675 32.92 -18.70 -2.61
C ALA A 675 33.91 -18.75 -1.44
N SER A 676 34.68 -17.67 -1.27
CA SER A 676 35.74 -17.62 -0.27
C SER A 676 36.05 -16.19 0.20
N LEU A 677 36.53 -16.08 1.44
CA LEU A 677 37.18 -14.90 2.01
C LEU A 677 38.70 -15.07 1.87
N ASN A 678 39.35 -14.04 1.35
CA ASN A 678 40.76 -14.06 0.97
C ASN A 678 41.48 -12.80 1.47
N LYS A 679 42.75 -12.96 1.79
CA LYS A 679 43.69 -11.87 2.07
C LYS A 679 44.59 -11.67 0.85
N ILE A 680 44.84 -10.43 0.45
CA ILE A 680 45.78 -10.04 -0.59
C ILE A 680 46.73 -8.97 0.00
N THR A 681 48.03 -9.25 0.01
CA THR A 681 49.04 -8.27 0.46
C THR A 681 49.32 -7.21 -0.60
N PRO A 682 49.96 -6.07 -0.27
CA PRO A 682 50.41 -5.09 -1.27
C PRO A 682 51.28 -5.67 -2.39
N GLU A 683 52.01 -6.76 -2.14
CA GLU A 683 52.80 -7.53 -3.12
C GLU A 683 51.95 -8.49 -3.96
N LEU A 684 50.62 -8.40 -3.85
CA LEU A 684 49.62 -9.19 -4.57
C LEU A 684 49.63 -10.68 -4.24
N LYS A 685 50.16 -11.06 -3.07
CA LYS A 685 50.12 -12.44 -2.58
C LYS A 685 48.76 -12.74 -1.97
N LYS A 686 48.10 -13.76 -2.51
CA LYS A 686 46.75 -14.16 -2.11
C LYS A 686 46.78 -15.36 -1.17
N THR A 687 45.98 -15.33 -0.11
CA THR A 687 45.76 -16.46 0.80
C THR A 687 44.27 -16.61 1.09
N THR A 688 43.73 -17.81 0.92
CA THR A 688 42.34 -18.11 1.31
C THR A 688 42.25 -18.35 2.80
N LEU A 689 41.33 -17.64 3.46
CA LEU A 689 41.13 -17.71 4.91
C LEU A 689 39.95 -18.63 5.27
N LEU A 690 38.87 -18.54 4.50
CA LEU A 690 37.62 -19.26 4.76
C LEU A 690 36.88 -19.52 3.45
N ASN A 691 36.30 -20.69 3.26
CA ASN A 691 35.55 -21.06 2.05
C ASN A 691 34.35 -21.99 2.28
N ASN A 692 34.03 -22.29 3.54
CA ASN A 692 32.91 -23.16 3.89
C ASN A 692 32.32 -22.82 5.27
N TYR A 693 31.08 -23.24 5.51
CA TYR A 693 30.40 -23.26 6.78
C TYR A 693 30.18 -24.71 7.22
N PHE A 694 31.08 -25.26 8.05
CA PHE A 694 31.05 -26.66 8.49
C PHE A 694 30.98 -27.68 7.34
N GLY A 695 31.72 -27.42 6.26
CA GLY A 695 31.75 -28.26 5.05
C GLY A 695 30.71 -27.90 3.99
N LEU A 696 29.73 -27.04 4.30
CA LEU A 696 28.79 -26.48 3.31
C LEU A 696 29.46 -25.31 2.56
N PRO A 697 29.43 -25.25 1.22
CA PRO A 697 29.86 -24.04 0.50
C PRO A 697 28.91 -22.88 0.78
N PHE A 698 29.41 -21.64 0.69
CA PHE A 698 28.56 -20.44 0.71
C PHE A 698 27.76 -20.28 -0.59
N SER A 699 26.70 -19.48 -0.58
CA SER A 699 25.84 -19.25 -1.75
C SER A 699 26.54 -18.47 -2.87
N GLY A 700 27.37 -17.50 -2.48
CA GLY A 700 28.02 -16.52 -3.33
C GLY A 700 28.15 -15.23 -2.52
N PHE A 701 29.36 -14.91 -2.05
CA PHE A 701 29.54 -13.70 -1.25
C PHE A 701 29.40 -12.45 -2.11
N ASN A 702 28.68 -11.45 -1.59
CA ASN A 702 28.35 -10.22 -2.31
C ASN A 702 29.21 -9.03 -1.85
N ASP A 703 28.96 -8.49 -0.65
CA ASP A 703 29.73 -7.38 -0.09
C ASP A 703 30.26 -7.69 1.31
N MET A 704 31.25 -6.90 1.73
CA MET A 704 31.85 -7.03 3.05
C MET A 704 32.26 -5.70 3.66
N ASP A 705 32.39 -5.73 4.99
CA ASP A 705 33.05 -4.68 5.74
C ASP A 705 33.90 -5.27 6.87
N VAL A 706 34.81 -4.45 7.40
CA VAL A 706 35.71 -4.80 8.49
C VAL A 706 35.53 -3.83 9.66
N ASP A 707 35.53 -4.36 10.88
CA ASP A 707 35.51 -3.53 12.10
C ASP A 707 36.92 -3.13 12.56
N ASP A 708 37.00 -2.31 13.61
CA ASP A 708 38.27 -1.79 14.14
C ASP A 708 39.17 -2.87 14.79
N GLU A 709 38.62 -4.04 15.10
CA GLU A 709 39.36 -5.23 15.55
C GLU A 709 39.76 -6.15 14.38
N GLY A 710 39.38 -5.81 13.16
CA GLY A 710 39.68 -6.58 11.95
C GLY A 710 38.70 -7.72 11.67
N ASN A 711 37.60 -7.84 12.42
CA ASN A 711 36.60 -8.88 12.15
C ASN A 711 35.76 -8.54 10.92
N PHE A 712 35.27 -9.57 10.24
CA PHE A 712 34.59 -9.44 8.96
C PHE A 712 33.08 -9.55 9.09
N TRP A 713 32.37 -8.68 8.37
CA TRP A 713 30.92 -8.66 8.22
C TRP A 713 30.61 -8.90 6.75
N ILE A 714 29.93 -10.00 6.42
CA ILE A 714 29.84 -10.50 5.04
C ILE A 714 28.41 -10.84 4.68
N THR A 715 27.95 -10.43 3.51
CA THR A 715 26.68 -10.86 2.91
C THR A 715 26.89 -12.01 1.93
N ASP A 716 25.95 -12.96 1.95
CA ASP A 716 25.93 -14.15 1.11
C ASP A 716 24.58 -14.24 0.40
N ASP A 717 24.58 -14.23 -0.93
CA ASP A 717 23.39 -14.14 -1.77
C ASP A 717 23.43 -15.07 -2.98
N HIS A 718 22.49 -14.87 -3.92
CA HIS A 718 22.32 -15.77 -5.06
C HIS A 718 22.68 -15.13 -6.41
N TYR A 719 23.27 -13.93 -6.46
CA TYR A 719 23.59 -13.27 -7.72
C TYR A 719 24.63 -14.05 -8.53
N GLY A 720 25.68 -14.56 -7.89
CA GLY A 720 26.68 -15.40 -8.58
C GLY A 720 26.07 -16.61 -9.29
N PHE A 721 25.11 -17.30 -8.66
CA PHE A 721 24.40 -18.42 -9.29
C PHE A 721 23.43 -17.94 -10.37
N GLY A 722 22.64 -16.90 -10.10
CA GLY A 722 21.68 -16.35 -11.05
C GLY A 722 22.33 -15.84 -12.33
N ALA A 723 23.51 -15.24 -12.22
CA ALA A 723 24.30 -14.75 -13.35
C ALA A 723 25.12 -15.86 -14.05
N GLY A 724 25.12 -17.09 -13.53
CA GLY A 724 25.85 -18.22 -14.11
C GLY A 724 27.37 -18.22 -13.83
N VAL A 725 27.83 -17.40 -12.88
CA VAL A 725 29.24 -17.37 -12.43
C VAL A 725 29.61 -18.69 -11.74
N VAL A 726 28.70 -19.20 -10.91
CA VAL A 726 28.80 -20.52 -10.27
C VAL A 726 27.68 -21.44 -10.74
N LYS A 727 27.98 -22.75 -10.80
CA LYS A 727 27.03 -23.77 -11.28
C LYS A 727 26.07 -24.26 -10.20
N TYR A 728 26.37 -23.98 -8.94
CA TYR A 728 25.63 -24.48 -7.79
C TYR A 728 25.55 -23.39 -6.71
N THR A 729 24.39 -23.30 -6.08
CA THR A 729 24.20 -22.57 -4.83
C THR A 729 23.45 -23.47 -3.85
N PRO A 730 23.86 -23.58 -2.58
CA PRO A 730 23.09 -24.26 -1.55
C PRO A 730 21.66 -23.71 -1.46
N PRO A 731 20.65 -24.56 -1.19
CA PRO A 731 19.25 -24.14 -1.06
C PRO A 731 18.98 -23.50 0.32
N THR A 732 19.75 -22.47 0.66
CA THR A 732 19.67 -21.70 1.90
C THR A 732 19.13 -20.30 1.63
N LEU A 733 18.65 -19.62 2.66
CA LEU A 733 18.33 -18.20 2.55
C LEU A 733 19.60 -17.37 2.38
N SER A 734 19.47 -16.18 1.80
CA SER A 734 20.55 -15.20 1.83
C SER A 734 20.87 -14.88 3.29
N THR A 735 22.15 -15.05 3.64
CA THR A 735 22.62 -15.10 5.03
C THR A 735 23.71 -14.07 5.22
N VAL A 736 23.77 -13.49 6.41
CA VAL A 736 24.78 -12.50 6.79
C VAL A 736 25.61 -13.06 7.93
N TYR A 737 26.92 -13.04 7.73
CA TYR A 737 27.89 -13.67 8.61
C TYR A 737 28.75 -12.62 9.30
N PHE A 738 29.04 -12.89 10.57
CA PHE A 738 30.16 -12.31 11.28
C PHE A 738 31.27 -13.35 11.35
N VAL A 739 32.50 -12.98 10.98
CA VAL A 739 33.68 -13.85 11.03
C VAL A 739 34.74 -13.18 11.88
N ASN A 740 35.05 -13.79 13.02
CA ASN A 740 36.14 -13.28 13.86
C ASN A 740 37.49 -13.55 13.18
N LYS A 741 38.34 -12.52 13.06
CA LYS A 741 39.62 -12.60 12.32
C LYS A 741 40.59 -13.64 12.87
N THR A 742 40.58 -13.85 14.18
CA THR A 742 41.52 -14.75 14.86
C THR A 742 41.10 -16.20 14.74
N THR A 743 39.82 -16.49 14.96
CA THR A 743 39.29 -17.87 14.94
C THR A 743 38.85 -18.32 13.55
N LEU A 744 38.64 -17.37 12.62
CA LEU A 744 38.05 -17.57 11.30
C LEU A 744 36.73 -18.35 11.35
N ARG A 745 36.01 -18.28 12.48
CA ARG A 745 34.75 -18.96 12.67
C ARG A 745 33.60 -18.11 12.14
N PRO A 746 32.94 -18.49 11.03
CA PRO A 746 31.72 -17.84 10.59
C PRO A 746 30.57 -18.08 11.57
N ARG A 747 29.83 -17.02 11.86
CA ARG A 747 28.61 -17.07 12.65
C ARG A 747 27.49 -16.33 11.90
N PRO A 748 26.47 -17.03 11.41
CA PRO A 748 25.25 -16.40 10.92
C PRO A 748 24.62 -15.54 12.02
N PHE A 749 24.21 -14.32 11.69
CA PHE A 749 23.49 -13.46 12.63
C PHE A 749 22.20 -12.88 12.04
N HIS A 750 22.05 -12.90 10.72
CA HIS A 750 20.84 -12.47 10.04
C HIS A 750 20.59 -13.32 8.79
N THR A 751 19.33 -13.55 8.48
CA THR A 751 18.89 -14.08 7.18
C THR A 751 17.86 -13.12 6.59
N THR A 752 17.86 -13.00 5.27
CA THR A 752 16.91 -12.15 4.55
C THR A 752 15.93 -12.97 3.72
N ASN A 753 14.71 -12.47 3.56
CA ASN A 753 13.72 -13.04 2.63
C ASN A 753 13.98 -12.57 1.17
N GLY A 754 15.22 -12.19 0.85
CA GLY A 754 15.62 -11.55 -0.41
C GLY A 754 17.11 -11.71 -0.68
N GLN A 755 17.75 -10.71 -1.29
CA GLN A 755 19.18 -10.70 -1.58
C GLN A 755 19.85 -9.70 -0.63
N ALA A 756 20.63 -10.18 0.34
CA ALA A 756 21.48 -9.33 1.15
C ALA A 756 22.68 -8.91 0.30
N ASN A 757 22.95 -7.61 0.22
CA ASN A 757 23.89 -7.07 -0.75
C ASN A 757 24.90 -6.19 0.00
N GLY A 758 24.89 -4.86 -0.13
CA GLY A 758 25.74 -3.96 0.63
C GLY A 758 25.64 -4.13 2.14
N ILE A 759 26.80 -4.07 2.81
CA ILE A 759 26.94 -4.15 4.27
C ILE A 759 27.98 -3.14 4.78
N THR A 760 27.69 -2.48 5.90
CA THR A 760 28.69 -1.63 6.54
C THR A 760 28.50 -1.51 8.06
N PHE A 761 29.62 -1.53 8.78
CA PHE A 761 29.71 -1.41 10.23
C PHE A 761 30.05 0.02 10.65
N HIS A 762 29.31 0.53 11.64
CA HIS A 762 29.57 1.82 12.25
C HIS A 762 29.76 1.67 13.75
N LYS A 763 30.82 2.28 14.26
CA LYS A 763 31.05 2.47 15.69
C LYS A 763 30.94 3.96 15.99
N GLY A 764 29.81 4.35 16.56
CA GLY A 764 29.52 5.73 16.91
C GLY A 764 30.47 6.26 17.98
N GLN A 765 30.54 7.59 18.10
CA GLN A 765 31.34 8.26 19.13
C GLN A 765 30.87 7.89 20.56
N ASP A 766 29.59 7.55 20.72
CA ASP A 766 28.98 7.04 21.96
C ASP A 766 29.29 5.56 22.21
N ARG A 767 30.17 4.95 21.40
CA ARG A 767 30.54 3.52 21.37
C ARG A 767 29.40 2.58 21.02
N LYS A 768 28.23 3.08 20.58
CA LYS A 768 27.20 2.22 20.02
C LYS A 768 27.65 1.70 18.67
N CYS A 769 27.47 0.40 18.48
CA CYS A 769 27.83 -0.27 17.26
C CYS A 769 26.56 -0.59 16.48
N THR A 770 26.56 -0.29 15.19
CA THR A 770 25.43 -0.49 14.30
C THR A 770 25.92 -1.14 13.02
N ILE A 771 25.19 -2.15 12.54
CA ILE A 771 25.42 -2.75 11.23
C ILE A 771 24.25 -2.38 10.31
N TYR A 772 24.56 -1.92 9.11
CA TYR A 772 23.61 -1.59 8.06
C TYR A 772 23.70 -2.64 6.96
N ILE A 773 22.55 -3.09 6.45
CA ILE A 773 22.46 -4.15 5.44
C ILE A 773 21.38 -3.76 4.43
N SER A 774 21.74 -3.71 3.14
CA SER A 774 20.79 -3.50 2.06
C SER A 774 20.16 -4.83 1.60
N ASN A 775 18.90 -4.75 1.16
CA ASN A 775 18.20 -5.85 0.52
C ASN A 775 17.67 -5.43 -0.84
N THR A 776 18.14 -6.12 -1.88
CA THR A 776 18.02 -5.74 -3.29
C THR A 776 17.15 -6.70 -4.11
N ALA A 777 16.38 -7.58 -3.47
CA ALA A 777 15.58 -8.61 -4.15
C ALA A 777 14.51 -8.12 -5.16
N ALA A 778 14.25 -6.82 -5.24
CA ALA A 778 13.52 -6.26 -6.37
C ALA A 778 14.28 -6.34 -7.70
N SER A 779 15.60 -6.46 -7.68
CA SER A 779 16.45 -6.89 -8.79
C SER A 779 16.70 -8.40 -8.64
N GLN A 780 16.01 -9.23 -9.41
CA GLN A 780 16.03 -10.68 -9.22
C GLN A 780 17.34 -11.30 -9.74
N PRO A 781 17.95 -12.26 -9.00
CA PRO A 781 19.06 -13.03 -9.52
C PRO A 781 18.72 -13.69 -10.85
N GLY A 782 19.62 -13.56 -11.82
CA GLY A 782 19.43 -13.99 -13.20
C GLY A 782 20.49 -13.40 -14.12
N PRO A 783 20.51 -13.76 -15.41
CA PRO A 783 21.39 -13.12 -16.38
C PRO A 783 21.08 -11.63 -16.48
N ALA A 784 22.12 -10.81 -16.70
CA ALA A 784 21.94 -9.39 -16.95
C ALA A 784 21.25 -9.15 -18.32
N PRO A 785 20.34 -8.16 -18.44
CA PRO A 785 19.84 -7.32 -17.36
C PRO A 785 18.87 -8.09 -16.44
N HIS A 786 19.04 -7.91 -15.13
CA HIS A 786 18.23 -8.59 -14.13
C HIS A 786 16.74 -8.26 -14.27
N LYS A 787 15.89 -9.25 -13.97
CA LYS A 787 14.44 -9.05 -13.98
C LYS A 787 14.03 -8.21 -12.77
N LEU A 788 13.30 -7.12 -13.03
CA LEU A 788 12.81 -6.22 -11.99
C LEU A 788 11.43 -6.65 -11.46
N ASN A 789 11.26 -6.60 -10.15
CA ASN A 789 10.01 -6.90 -9.43
C ASN A 789 9.68 -5.77 -8.46
N SER A 790 8.72 -4.91 -8.80
CA SER A 790 8.36 -3.73 -7.99
C SER A 790 7.87 -4.05 -6.58
N PHE A 791 7.40 -5.28 -6.34
CA PHE A 791 6.98 -5.76 -5.02
C PHE A 791 8.10 -6.47 -4.25
N GLY A 792 9.27 -6.63 -4.84
CA GLY A 792 10.44 -7.18 -4.18
C GLY A 792 11.02 -6.21 -3.14
N PRO A 793 11.71 -6.71 -2.11
CA PRO A 793 12.40 -5.86 -1.15
C PRO A 793 13.40 -4.88 -1.79
N ARG A 794 13.33 -3.61 -1.37
CA ARG A 794 14.28 -2.52 -1.68
C ARG A 794 14.50 -1.71 -0.42
N LYS A 795 15.29 -2.22 0.52
CA LYS A 795 15.36 -1.59 1.84
C LYS A 795 16.75 -1.65 2.45
N LEU A 796 17.09 -0.60 3.18
CA LEU A 796 18.23 -0.53 4.06
C LEU A 796 17.76 -0.80 5.49
N THR A 797 18.33 -1.80 6.14
CA THR A 797 17.99 -2.18 7.51
C THR A 797 19.18 -1.90 8.42
N SER A 798 18.93 -1.40 9.62
CA SER A 798 19.95 -1.22 10.67
C SER A 798 19.70 -2.17 11.84
N PHE A 799 20.78 -2.56 12.52
CA PHE A 799 20.74 -3.37 13.72
C PHE A 799 21.73 -2.83 14.75
N ASP A 800 21.33 -2.82 16.02
CA ASP A 800 22.24 -2.56 17.11
C ASP A 800 23.10 -3.81 17.36
N VAL A 801 24.41 -3.64 17.54
CA VAL A 801 25.38 -4.72 17.69
C VAL A 801 25.93 -4.71 19.12
N SER A 802 25.83 -5.84 19.81
CA SER A 802 26.59 -6.07 21.06
C SER A 802 28.08 -6.17 20.74
N TYR A 803 28.89 -5.29 21.33
CA TYR A 803 30.32 -5.20 21.02
C TYR A 803 31.17 -5.08 22.30
N PRO A 804 32.28 -5.85 22.46
CA PRO A 804 32.81 -6.85 21.52
C PRO A 804 31.88 -8.07 21.44
N GLY A 805 31.60 -8.53 20.22
CA GLY A 805 30.58 -9.52 19.92
C GLY A 805 29.84 -9.21 18.63
N ALA A 806 28.83 -10.02 18.32
CA ALA A 806 28.04 -9.79 17.11
C ALA A 806 26.56 -10.20 17.27
N ILE A 807 26.07 -10.33 18.51
CA ILE A 807 24.61 -10.49 18.72
C ILE A 807 23.96 -9.17 18.32
N THR A 808 22.98 -9.25 17.42
CA THR A 808 22.23 -8.12 16.92
C THR A 808 20.87 -8.00 17.59
N THR A 809 20.43 -6.77 17.86
CA THR A 809 19.11 -6.45 18.38
C THR A 809 18.51 -5.27 17.62
N ASN A 810 17.25 -4.92 17.92
CA ASN A 810 16.61 -3.68 17.44
C ASN A 810 16.67 -3.50 15.91
N LYS A 811 16.31 -4.53 15.16
CA LYS A 811 16.17 -4.48 13.70
C LYS A 811 15.20 -3.37 13.32
N LYS A 812 15.67 -2.39 12.54
CA LYS A 812 14.86 -1.25 12.08
C LYS A 812 14.98 -1.09 10.57
N LEU A 813 13.84 -0.85 9.91
CA LEU A 813 13.88 -0.25 8.58
C LEU A 813 14.49 1.14 8.72
N LEU A 814 15.63 1.37 8.08
CA LEU A 814 16.26 2.68 8.08
C LEU A 814 15.74 3.52 6.91
N SER A 815 15.82 2.99 5.69
CA SER A 815 15.49 3.75 4.49
C SER A 815 15.05 2.84 3.34
N VAL A 816 14.40 3.43 2.34
CA VAL A 816 13.99 2.81 1.08
C VAL A 816 14.54 3.68 -0.06
N PRO A 817 15.16 3.12 -1.10
CA PRO A 817 15.70 3.88 -2.23
C PRO A 817 14.65 4.75 -2.92
N ILE A 818 15.02 6.01 -3.20
CA ILE A 818 14.20 6.93 -4.03
C ILE A 818 13.99 6.33 -5.42
N ALA A 819 15.03 5.70 -5.97
CA ALA A 819 15.03 5.00 -7.24
C ALA A 819 15.85 3.71 -7.14
N PHE A 820 15.55 2.76 -8.02
CA PHE A 820 16.27 1.49 -8.18
C PHE A 820 16.41 0.73 -6.85
N VAL A 821 17.60 0.21 -6.53
CA VAL A 821 17.92 -0.49 -5.28
C VAL A 821 19.16 0.15 -4.65
N TYR A 822 19.39 -0.08 -3.35
CA TYR A 822 20.67 0.23 -2.72
C TYR A 822 21.60 -0.97 -2.86
N ASP A 823 22.56 -0.89 -3.77
CA ASP A 823 23.57 -1.92 -4.01
C ASP A 823 24.65 -1.81 -2.90
N GLY A 824 25.86 -1.39 -3.25
CA GLY A 824 26.92 -1.08 -2.30
C GLY A 824 26.61 0.10 -1.39
N ILE A 825 26.90 -0.07 -0.09
CA ILE A 825 26.71 0.95 0.94
C ILE A 825 27.99 1.16 1.75
N LYS A 826 28.25 2.40 2.18
CA LYS A 826 29.31 2.72 3.16
C LYS A 826 28.84 3.78 4.16
N VAL A 827 29.33 3.68 5.38
CA VAL A 827 29.08 4.66 6.43
C VAL A 827 30.32 5.52 6.67
N SER A 828 30.14 6.83 6.68
CA SER A 828 31.20 7.77 7.00
C SER A 828 31.59 7.71 8.47
N LYS A 829 32.74 8.30 8.81
CA LYS A 829 33.22 8.46 10.18
C LYS A 829 32.19 9.08 11.13
N ASN A 830 31.37 10.01 10.64
CA ASN A 830 30.35 10.70 11.44
C ASN A 830 28.95 10.07 11.34
N GLY A 831 28.81 8.93 10.66
CA GLY A 831 27.59 8.12 10.65
C GLY A 831 26.68 8.31 9.45
N TRP A 832 26.93 9.26 8.55
CA TRP A 832 26.17 9.38 7.29
C TRP A 832 26.33 8.11 6.46
N VAL A 833 25.22 7.59 5.95
CA VAL A 833 25.23 6.39 5.08
C VAL A 833 25.12 6.83 3.62
N PHE A 834 26.01 6.31 2.79
CA PHE A 834 26.07 6.54 1.35
C PHE A 834 25.71 5.24 0.64
N ALA A 835 24.76 5.28 -0.29
CA ALA A 835 24.26 4.09 -0.96
C ALA A 835 24.16 4.30 -2.48
N GLY A 836 24.74 3.39 -3.26
CA GLY A 836 24.56 3.38 -4.72
C GLY A 836 23.11 3.08 -5.08
N SER A 837 22.41 4.03 -5.71
CA SER A 837 20.95 4.04 -5.90
C SER A 837 20.54 4.00 -7.37
N GLY A 838 21.38 3.45 -8.25
CA GLY A 838 21.18 3.52 -9.69
C GLY A 838 21.90 4.72 -10.26
N ASN A 839 21.22 5.83 -10.56
CA ASN A 839 21.83 6.98 -11.25
C ASN A 839 22.65 7.93 -10.36
N GLY A 840 22.93 7.54 -9.12
CA GLY A 840 23.65 8.33 -8.16
C GLY A 840 23.90 7.61 -6.84
N VAL A 841 24.39 8.37 -5.88
CA VAL A 841 24.62 7.93 -4.51
C VAL A 841 23.70 8.73 -3.60
N ASP A 842 22.74 8.05 -2.98
CA ASP A 842 21.87 8.65 -1.99
C ASP A 842 22.65 8.81 -0.67
N VAL A 843 22.53 9.98 -0.05
CA VAL A 843 23.13 10.29 1.25
C VAL A 843 22.03 10.30 2.30
N ILE A 844 22.15 9.45 3.31
CA ILE A 844 21.07 9.12 4.25
C ILE A 844 21.48 9.51 5.67
N ASP A 845 20.60 10.23 6.37
CA ASP A 845 20.76 10.49 7.80
C ASP A 845 20.42 9.19 8.58
N PRO A 846 21.36 8.60 9.33
CA PRO A 846 21.09 7.40 10.12
C PRO A 846 20.07 7.62 11.24
N ARG A 847 19.79 8.86 11.63
CA ARG A 847 18.86 9.20 12.71
C ARG A 847 17.41 9.29 12.25
N SER A 848 17.16 9.96 11.11
CA SER A 848 15.81 10.09 10.56
C SER A 848 15.47 9.04 9.51
N GLY A 849 16.47 8.42 8.88
CA GLY A 849 16.29 7.49 7.76
C GLY A 849 16.04 8.17 6.41
N GLU A 850 16.04 9.51 6.38
CA GLU A 850 15.77 10.32 5.20
C GLU A 850 17.02 10.40 4.30
N ALA A 851 16.81 10.28 2.99
CA ALA A 851 17.80 10.67 2.00
C ALA A 851 17.83 12.20 1.92
N VAL A 852 18.91 12.82 2.41
CA VAL A 852 19.08 14.28 2.47
C VAL A 852 19.52 14.88 1.13
N GLY A 853 20.07 14.07 0.25
CA GLY A 853 20.48 14.46 -1.10
C GLY A 853 20.99 13.28 -1.91
N VAL A 854 21.22 13.51 -3.20
CA VAL A 854 21.82 12.55 -4.12
C VAL A 854 22.98 13.19 -4.88
N ILE A 855 24.10 12.45 -4.97
CA ILE A 855 25.27 12.78 -5.77
C ILE A 855 25.16 12.02 -7.09
N ARG A 856 24.99 12.72 -8.21
CA ARG A 856 24.58 12.11 -9.48
C ARG A 856 25.76 11.78 -10.39
N VAL A 857 25.71 10.60 -11.02
CA VAL A 857 26.73 10.16 -11.99
C VAL A 857 26.22 10.34 -13.43
N GLY A 858 26.49 11.51 -14.01
CA GLY A 858 26.21 11.81 -15.43
C GLY A 858 24.74 11.78 -15.81
N GLY A 859 23.86 12.42 -15.02
CA GLY A 859 22.53 12.78 -15.49
C GLY A 859 21.62 11.60 -15.89
N GLY A 860 21.81 10.41 -15.31
CA GLY A 860 21.05 9.20 -15.69
C GLY A 860 21.72 8.30 -16.71
N GLU A 861 22.85 8.72 -17.30
CA GLU A 861 23.58 7.90 -18.30
C GLU A 861 24.38 6.76 -17.69
N PHE A 862 24.74 6.85 -16.41
CA PHE A 862 25.61 5.90 -15.72
C PHE A 862 24.96 5.34 -14.46
N ILE A 863 25.51 4.24 -13.97
CA ILE A 863 25.04 3.59 -12.75
C ILE A 863 26.14 3.67 -11.68
N ALA A 864 25.83 4.24 -10.53
CA ALA A 864 26.62 4.15 -9.32
C ALA A 864 26.26 2.85 -8.60
N VAL A 865 27.24 1.98 -8.45
CA VAL A 865 27.07 0.64 -7.87
C VAL A 865 27.56 0.66 -6.42
N ASN A 866 28.81 1.09 -6.20
CA ASN A 866 29.43 1.05 -4.87
C ASN A 866 30.38 2.24 -4.68
N VAL A 867 30.79 2.51 -3.43
CA VAL A 867 31.59 3.69 -3.07
C VAL A 867 32.75 3.34 -2.13
N ALA A 868 33.80 4.16 -2.15
CA ALA A 868 34.90 4.12 -1.19
C ALA A 868 35.27 5.53 -0.73
N PHE A 869 35.71 5.68 0.53
CA PHE A 869 36.13 6.96 1.08
C PHE A 869 37.65 7.09 1.11
N VAL A 870 38.14 8.28 0.76
CA VAL A 870 39.56 8.67 0.81
C VAL A 870 39.63 10.00 1.54
N GLU A 871 39.93 9.98 2.84
CA GLU A 871 39.92 11.17 3.69
C GLU A 871 38.60 11.98 3.58
N LYS A 872 38.63 13.16 2.91
CA LYS A 872 37.48 14.04 2.64
C LYS A 872 36.93 13.89 1.22
N GLU A 873 37.24 12.78 0.56
CA GLU A 873 36.82 12.48 -0.80
C GLU A 873 36.04 11.17 -0.83
N MET A 874 35.20 11.04 -1.84
CA MET A 874 34.48 9.82 -2.14
C MET A 874 34.74 9.41 -3.58
N TRP A 875 35.01 8.12 -3.78
CA TRP A 875 35.14 7.49 -5.08
C TRP A 875 33.92 6.63 -5.34
N ILE A 876 33.30 6.83 -6.50
CA ILE A 876 32.13 6.07 -6.95
C ILE A 876 32.59 5.16 -8.08
N VAL A 877 32.27 3.87 -7.97
CA VAL A 877 32.54 2.86 -8.98
C VAL A 877 31.21 2.29 -9.47
N GLY A 878 31.09 2.08 -10.79
CA GLY A 878 29.90 1.47 -11.34
C GLY A 878 29.90 1.36 -12.86
N ALA A 879 28.72 1.29 -13.47
CA ALA A 879 28.60 1.07 -14.91
C ALA A 879 28.95 2.33 -15.70
N GLY A 880 29.97 2.21 -16.55
CA GLY A 880 30.40 3.27 -17.45
C GLY A 880 31.49 4.17 -16.90
N GLY A 881 31.98 4.00 -15.66
CA GLY A 881 33.11 4.80 -15.20
C GLY A 881 33.46 4.73 -13.72
N ILE A 882 34.40 5.61 -13.36
CA ILE A 882 34.83 5.90 -12.00
C ILE A 882 34.75 7.41 -11.80
N TRP A 883 34.15 7.85 -10.70
CA TRP A 883 34.02 9.25 -10.37
C TRP A 883 34.69 9.56 -9.04
N GLN A 884 35.33 10.73 -8.98
CA GLN A 884 35.86 11.30 -7.75
C GLN A 884 34.97 12.48 -7.35
N VAL A 885 34.55 12.48 -6.10
CA VAL A 885 33.77 13.54 -5.47
C VAL A 885 34.61 14.22 -4.40
N THR A 886 34.75 15.54 -4.51
CA THR A 886 35.54 16.39 -3.60
C THR A 886 34.67 17.51 -3.04
N GLY A 887 35.16 18.20 -2.01
CA GLY A 887 34.46 19.32 -1.35
C GLY A 887 33.59 18.91 -0.17
N PHE A 888 33.82 17.73 0.42
CA PHE A 888 33.22 17.39 1.71
C PHE A 888 33.86 18.24 2.82
N LYS A 889 33.04 18.79 3.71
CA LYS A 889 33.51 19.62 4.82
C LYS A 889 34.18 18.78 5.92
N GLU A 890 33.72 17.55 6.09
CA GLU A 890 34.22 16.58 7.07
C GLU A 890 35.00 15.42 6.45
N THR A 891 35.80 14.74 7.28
CA THR A 891 36.48 13.50 6.91
C THR A 891 35.48 12.35 6.88
N LEU A 892 35.32 11.73 5.71
CA LEU A 892 34.45 10.58 5.50
C LEU A 892 35.11 9.27 5.92
N ALA A 893 36.40 9.10 5.61
CA ALA A 893 37.12 7.86 5.89
C ALA A 893 37.17 7.58 7.41
N ARG A 894 36.91 6.32 7.76
CA ARG A 894 37.04 5.82 9.14
C ARG A 894 38.52 5.74 9.52
N GLY A 895 38.81 5.83 10.82
CA GLY A 895 40.19 5.90 11.32
C GLY A 895 40.88 4.55 11.53
N PHE A 896 40.27 3.46 11.07
CA PHE A 896 40.72 2.08 11.27
C PHE A 896 40.60 1.30 9.96
#